data_AF-A0AA37KIS7-F1
#
_entry.id   AF-A0AA37KIS7-F1
#
_cell.length_a   1.000
_cell.length_b   1.000
_cell.length_c   1.000
_cell.angle_alpha   90.00
_cell.angle_beta   90.00
_cell.angle_gamma   90.00
#
_symmetry.space_group_name_H-M   'P 1'
#
loop_
_entity.id
_entity.type
_entity.pdbx_description
1 polymer ?
#
loop_
_entity_poly.entity_id
_entity_poly.type
_entity_poly.pdbx_seq_one_letter_code
_entity_poly.pdbx_strand_id
1 'polypeptide(L)'
;MSDSVDILKKLALQVRNASVEGENTAERIGRIFIGILENMDNSDIEKLTKYFLRKDKEDTANELITFLKGFLVGKNGSGITVLEDGTSQAVVDRLYVKIKAVFDELEVKKKTHVGGEQIISPAGMKCVRVEELDESYRCFFLSEVDGVTINNEFTVGTLALAQEFNIKEGTSHNVSNRYYWREVTGVGSDYIDLSKTNADKDSDIPVAGDDIIGLGHLTDITRQAAIILSSVNETSPSIIFYQGINSFSLAGKEVIGLGFDKSTGHAYINVYGDAYIGAKDESTYIRYTQKGGVDIKGMFHIEQGSTGWRNMEGLPDEIQAAADLAQKAQDAIDNAAVGSVNLLRNSGFTGDYESETLSSDTQLSADTDLYSKQLKYWTGVATVSADSTAGSGYSAAIGSLSQSVSLIKNENYVISFKAKGVSVAVSCGDFSTTQPLTSGYQRYTFKFAFNGTGIFMLSGTATVCDLQLERGTIATDWKPSILDNDKATAGFQSINYIASAIKDGSVDILGGLILANMIQLGNYKDGKMQKVTAGVSGIYNDDDDVAFWAGGTLQQAILTVMRFRNDPNYQPTDEEWANMANFVATHGGDTFLRGYIYALGGKFRGVVEALGGFFRGKVETSVDGKRIVIDPDKNTLEMYTTEGHATLILRFDTSSDGWEYGDLILRKYAGDQLILETTVYPERIRIQNHVENTDIILNPNNVSFYGSKGETLLVGMKPVYNGVGVYKHVANIDCSNWPGKDDVSSGQVYVEYETVEGVVTNGTLKVKK
;
A
#
# COMPACT_ATOMS: atom_id res chain seq x y z
N MET A 1 79.20 31.81 1.62
CA MET A 1 78.18 31.26 0.71
C MET A 1 78.15 31.95 -0.67
N SER A 2 78.48 33.25 -0.82
CA SER A 2 78.46 33.90 -2.15
C SER A 2 79.50 33.34 -3.12
N ASP A 3 80.74 33.10 -2.67
CA ASP A 3 81.82 32.60 -3.55
C ASP A 3 81.55 31.18 -4.08
N SER A 4 80.95 30.31 -3.26
CA SER A 4 80.67 28.92 -3.63
C SER A 4 79.57 28.81 -4.70
N VAL A 5 78.52 29.63 -4.60
CA VAL A 5 77.42 29.64 -5.57
C VAL A 5 77.89 30.20 -6.93
N ASP A 6 78.76 31.20 -6.93
CA ASP A 6 79.29 31.76 -8.18
C ASP A 6 80.33 30.83 -8.86
N ILE A 7 81.09 30.03 -8.10
CA ILE A 7 81.92 28.95 -8.65
C ILE A 7 81.06 27.87 -9.32
N LEU A 8 79.95 27.46 -8.69
CA LEU A 8 79.02 26.49 -9.27
C LEU A 8 78.38 26.98 -10.58
N LYS A 9 77.99 28.26 -10.65
CA LYS A 9 77.48 28.87 -11.89
C LYS A 9 78.52 28.86 -13.02
N LYS A 10 79.80 29.11 -12.71
CA LYS A 10 80.90 29.03 -13.70
C LYS A 10 81.13 27.60 -14.19
N LEU A 11 81.09 26.60 -13.31
CA LEU A 11 81.19 25.20 -13.69
C LEU A 11 80.00 24.75 -14.56
N ALA A 12 78.78 25.19 -14.25
CA ALA A 12 77.58 24.91 -15.05
C ALA A 12 77.67 25.46 -16.49
N LEU A 13 78.30 26.62 -16.67
CA LEU A 13 78.58 27.17 -18.00
C LEU A 13 79.53 26.28 -18.83
N GLN A 14 80.50 25.60 -18.18
CA GLN A 14 81.43 24.68 -18.86
C GLN A 14 80.77 23.37 -19.30
N VAL A 15 79.67 22.96 -18.66
CA VAL A 15 78.82 21.85 -19.12
C VAL A 15 77.98 22.30 -20.31
N ARG A 16 77.31 23.45 -20.20
CA ARG A 16 76.41 23.96 -21.25
C ARG A 16 77.12 24.21 -22.58
N ASN A 17 78.39 24.63 -22.54
CA ASN A 17 79.15 25.01 -23.71
C ASN A 17 80.03 23.87 -24.27
N ALA A 18 79.88 22.63 -23.80
CA ALA A 18 80.63 21.49 -24.32
C ALA A 18 80.12 21.10 -25.72
N SER A 19 80.98 21.14 -26.72
CA SER A 19 80.59 20.95 -28.14
C SER A 19 81.62 20.21 -29.00
N VAL A 20 82.74 19.77 -28.41
CA VAL A 20 83.84 19.11 -29.13
C VAL A 20 83.88 17.62 -28.81
N GLU A 21 84.13 16.79 -29.82
CA GLU A 21 84.23 15.33 -29.67
C GLU A 21 85.43 14.95 -28.78
N GLY A 22 85.15 14.30 -27.65
CA GLY A 22 86.14 13.93 -26.61
C GLY A 22 85.98 14.65 -25.27
N GLU A 23 85.12 15.67 -25.16
CA GLU A 23 84.85 16.31 -23.86
C GLU A 23 84.00 15.41 -22.94
N ASN A 24 84.49 15.14 -21.73
CA ASN A 24 83.78 14.30 -20.75
C ASN A 24 82.73 15.12 -19.98
N THR A 25 81.57 15.30 -20.60
CA THR A 25 80.42 16.00 -20.01
C THR A 25 79.94 15.37 -18.71
N ALA A 26 80.10 14.04 -18.57
CA ALA A 26 79.70 13.32 -17.35
C ALA A 26 80.58 13.72 -16.14
N GLU A 27 81.89 13.88 -16.31
CA GLU A 27 82.78 14.36 -15.24
C GLU A 27 82.43 15.79 -14.80
N ARG A 28 82.15 16.68 -15.76
CA ARG A 28 81.81 18.08 -15.48
C ARG A 28 80.47 18.21 -14.74
N ILE A 29 79.47 17.42 -15.13
CA ILE A 29 78.20 17.32 -14.40
C ILE A 29 78.44 16.76 -12.99
N GLY A 30 79.26 15.72 -12.85
CA GLY A 30 79.60 15.13 -11.57
C GLY A 30 80.20 16.13 -10.58
N ARG A 31 81.15 16.97 -11.04
CA ARG A 31 81.77 18.01 -10.18
C ARG A 31 80.79 19.08 -9.71
N ILE A 32 79.86 19.51 -10.57
CA ILE A 32 78.81 20.47 -10.18
C ILE A 32 77.90 19.83 -9.14
N PHE A 33 77.52 18.57 -9.35
CA PHE A 33 76.62 17.88 -8.43
C PHE A 33 77.25 17.69 -7.05
N ILE A 34 78.53 17.29 -6.99
CA ILE A 34 79.31 17.23 -5.75
C ILE A 34 79.35 18.60 -5.07
N GLY A 35 79.64 19.68 -5.79
CA GLY A 35 79.72 21.01 -5.18
C GLY A 35 78.36 21.56 -4.71
N ILE A 36 77.24 21.16 -5.34
CA ILE A 36 75.89 21.47 -4.84
C ILE A 36 75.63 20.69 -3.54
N LEU A 37 75.95 19.40 -3.50
CA LEU A 37 75.82 18.57 -2.31
C LEU A 37 76.66 19.10 -1.15
N GLU A 38 77.91 19.50 -1.39
CA GLU A 38 78.78 20.11 -0.37
C GLU A 38 78.25 21.47 0.15
N ASN A 39 77.58 22.25 -0.69
CA ASN A 39 76.92 23.48 -0.24
C ASN A 39 75.63 23.19 0.52
N MET A 40 74.88 22.14 0.13
CA MET A 40 73.68 21.71 0.85
C MET A 40 74.02 21.13 2.23
N ASP A 41 75.09 20.33 2.34
CA ASP A 41 75.60 19.80 3.62
C ASP A 41 76.09 20.91 4.56
N ASN A 42 76.55 22.05 4.02
CA ASN A 42 76.91 23.23 4.82
C ASN A 42 75.70 24.13 5.19
N SER A 43 74.48 23.79 4.73
CA SER A 43 73.27 24.47 5.17
C SER A 43 72.79 23.86 6.48
N ASP A 44 72.97 24.60 7.58
CA ASP A 44 72.52 24.19 8.90
C ASP A 44 70.99 24.24 8.99
N ILE A 45 70.33 23.13 8.61
CA ILE A 45 68.87 22.98 8.64
C ILE A 45 68.31 23.24 10.05
N GLU A 46 69.08 22.96 11.12
CA GLU A 46 68.66 23.25 12.50
C GLU A 46 68.50 24.77 12.75
N LYS A 47 69.32 25.63 12.14
CA LYS A 47 69.14 27.09 12.27
C LYS A 47 67.83 27.59 11.65
N LEU A 48 67.39 27.00 10.54
CA LEU A 48 66.12 27.37 9.90
C LEU A 48 64.91 26.96 10.74
N THR A 49 65.00 25.85 11.49
CA THR A 49 63.92 25.42 12.39
C THR A 49 63.66 26.36 13.56
N LYS A 50 64.58 27.28 13.88
CA LYS A 50 64.41 28.28 14.95
C LYS A 50 63.53 29.48 14.56
N TYR A 51 63.19 29.62 13.28
CA TYR A 51 62.41 30.76 12.77
C TYR A 51 60.91 30.46 12.57
N PHE A 52 60.47 29.21 12.77
CA PHE A 52 59.08 28.79 12.56
C PHE A 52 58.60 27.87 13.69
N LEU A 53 57.33 28.00 14.09
CA LEU A 53 56.71 27.05 15.01
C LEU A 53 56.58 25.66 14.38
N ARG A 54 57.03 24.64 15.10
CA ARG A 54 56.94 23.23 14.71
C ARG A 54 55.48 22.77 14.70
N LYS A 55 55.17 21.87 13.75
CA LYS A 55 53.86 21.20 13.65
C LYS A 55 53.91 19.72 14.02
N ASP A 56 55.12 19.16 14.17
CA ASP A 56 55.41 17.74 14.30
C ASP A 56 55.90 17.32 15.69
N LYS A 57 56.26 18.30 16.54
CA LYS A 57 56.66 18.09 17.94
C LYS A 57 56.27 19.29 18.78
N GLU A 58 56.36 19.14 20.10
CA GLU A 58 56.22 20.25 21.05
C GLU A 58 57.24 21.35 20.75
N ASP A 59 56.78 22.59 20.83
CA ASP A 59 57.56 23.80 20.54
C ASP A 59 57.03 24.98 21.36
N THR A 60 57.82 26.03 21.49
CA THR A 60 57.51 27.21 22.30
C THR A 60 57.89 28.48 21.55
N ALA A 61 56.96 29.43 21.45
CA ALA A 61 57.29 30.79 21.08
C ALA A 61 57.65 31.58 22.35
N ASN A 62 58.89 32.04 22.42
CA ASN A 62 59.38 32.83 23.55
C ASN A 62 58.92 34.31 23.50
N GLU A 63 58.42 34.76 22.35
CA GLU A 63 57.96 36.13 22.11
C GLU A 63 56.45 36.16 21.80
N LEU A 64 55.85 37.36 21.84
CA LEU A 64 54.42 37.55 21.57
C LEU A 64 54.05 37.15 20.13
N ILE A 65 53.01 36.33 20.00
CA ILE A 65 52.39 36.02 18.70
C ILE A 65 51.08 36.78 18.54
N THR A 66 50.94 37.52 17.45
CA THR A 66 49.70 38.22 17.09
C THR A 66 48.88 37.39 16.10
N PHE A 67 47.69 36.92 16.51
CA PHE A 67 46.72 36.24 15.64
C PHE A 67 45.60 37.19 15.22
N LEU A 68 45.61 37.65 13.96
CA LEU A 68 44.66 38.65 13.47
C LEU A 68 43.21 38.15 13.31
N LYS A 69 43.01 36.82 13.18
CA LYS A 69 41.67 36.21 13.00
C LYS A 69 41.24 35.33 14.18
N GLY A 70 42.11 35.15 15.18
CA GLY A 70 41.91 34.19 16.26
C GLY A 70 42.80 32.95 16.19
N PHE A 71 42.68 32.09 17.21
CA PHE A 71 43.42 30.84 17.37
C PHE A 71 42.48 29.72 17.83
N LEU A 72 42.51 28.60 17.10
CA LEU A 72 41.68 27.41 17.36
C LEU A 72 42.50 26.34 18.08
N VAL A 73 41.88 25.67 19.05
CA VAL A 73 42.46 24.58 19.84
C VAL A 73 41.67 23.30 19.58
N GLY A 74 42.35 22.30 19.00
CA GLY A 74 41.75 21.01 18.66
C GLY A 74 40.86 21.04 17.41
N LYS A 75 40.26 19.89 17.07
CA LYS A 75 39.43 19.74 15.86
C LYS A 75 37.95 20.12 16.06
N ASN A 76 37.55 20.45 17.29
CA ASN A 76 36.14 20.67 17.67
C ASN A 76 35.69 22.14 17.57
N GLY A 77 36.52 23.03 17.02
CA GLY A 77 36.15 24.44 16.84
C GLY A 77 36.22 25.30 18.09
N SER A 78 36.72 24.79 19.22
CA SER A 78 36.99 25.58 20.42
C SER A 78 38.18 26.53 20.18
N GLY A 79 38.09 27.77 20.65
CA GLY A 79 39.12 28.76 20.42
C GLY A 79 38.68 30.18 20.73
N ILE A 80 39.55 31.14 20.43
CA ILE A 80 39.25 32.56 20.47
C ILE A 80 39.22 33.06 19.04
N THR A 81 38.11 33.63 18.60
CA THR A 81 37.90 34.12 17.23
C THR A 81 37.57 35.60 17.24
N VAL A 82 38.10 36.35 16.28
CA VAL A 82 37.68 37.74 16.03
C VAL A 82 36.57 37.71 14.98
N LEU A 83 35.40 38.20 15.35
CA LEU A 83 34.23 38.29 14.48
C LEU A 83 34.39 39.44 13.46
N GLU A 84 33.59 39.45 12.40
CA GLU A 84 33.68 40.46 11.33
C GLU A 84 33.46 41.89 11.82
N ASP A 85 32.72 42.07 12.92
CA ASP A 85 32.47 43.37 13.56
C ASP A 85 33.64 43.86 14.45
N GLY A 86 34.73 43.08 14.52
CA GLY A 86 35.92 43.40 15.32
C GLY A 86 35.83 42.96 16.78
N THR A 87 34.72 42.37 17.22
CA THR A 87 34.60 41.81 18.58
C THR A 87 35.28 40.44 18.67
N SER A 88 35.63 39.99 19.88
CA SER A 88 36.26 38.69 20.11
C SER A 88 35.32 37.75 20.87
N GLN A 89 35.24 36.49 20.43
CA GLN A 89 34.46 35.43 21.08
C GLN A 89 35.39 34.30 21.52
N ALA A 90 35.25 33.85 22.76
CA ALA A 90 35.89 32.63 23.25
C ALA A 90 34.85 31.51 23.39
N VAL A 91 35.06 30.39 22.67
CA VAL A 91 34.21 29.19 22.75
C VAL A 91 35.00 28.07 23.40
N VAL A 92 34.58 27.64 24.59
CA VAL A 92 35.24 26.59 25.38
C VAL A 92 34.21 25.68 26.07
N ASP A 93 34.49 24.38 26.10
CA ASP A 93 33.60 23.40 26.76
C ASP A 93 33.67 23.48 28.29
N ARG A 94 34.85 23.81 28.83
CA ARG A 94 35.10 23.94 30.27
C ARG A 94 36.03 25.13 30.52
N LEU A 95 35.52 26.15 31.20
CA LEU A 95 36.32 27.27 31.69
C LEU A 95 36.57 27.10 33.19
N TYR A 96 37.82 26.83 33.57
CA TYR A 96 38.24 26.79 34.96
C TYR A 96 39.17 27.98 35.24
N VAL A 97 38.77 28.86 36.16
CA VAL A 97 39.56 30.03 36.55
C VAL A 97 40.08 29.83 37.97
N LYS A 98 41.39 29.62 38.10
CA LYS A 98 42.03 29.17 39.35
C LYS A 98 42.06 30.24 40.46
N ILE A 99 42.06 31.53 40.11
CA ILE A 99 42.19 32.63 41.07
C ILE A 99 40.93 33.47 41.12
N LYS A 100 40.62 34.20 40.04
CA LYS A 100 39.44 35.08 39.97
C LYS A 100 39.07 35.36 38.52
N ALA A 101 37.78 35.25 38.19
CA ALA A 101 37.21 35.78 36.97
C ALA A 101 36.52 37.11 37.28
N VAL A 102 36.70 38.12 36.43
CA VAL A 102 36.07 39.44 36.54
C VAL A 102 35.27 39.67 35.26
N PHE A 103 34.00 40.01 35.40
CA PHE A 103 33.08 40.30 34.30
C PHE A 103 32.45 41.67 34.55
N ASP A 104 32.33 42.50 33.51
CA ASP A 104 31.55 43.75 33.61
C ASP A 104 30.04 43.47 33.70
N GLU A 105 29.56 42.42 33.00
CA GLU A 105 28.21 41.88 33.09
C GLU A 105 28.25 40.35 32.87
N LEU A 106 27.54 39.57 33.72
CA LEU A 106 27.48 38.11 33.65
C LEU A 106 26.03 37.61 33.64
N GLU A 107 25.54 37.20 32.47
CA GLU A 107 24.23 36.55 32.35
C GLU A 107 24.39 35.03 32.50
N VAL A 108 23.90 34.46 33.62
CA VAL A 108 23.93 33.00 33.87
C VAL A 108 22.56 32.39 33.58
N LYS A 109 22.41 31.67 32.46
CA LYS A 109 21.22 30.83 32.21
C LYS A 109 21.31 29.54 33.03
N LYS A 110 20.86 29.58 34.30
CA LYS A 110 20.85 28.43 35.22
C LYS A 110 19.54 27.65 35.12
N LYS A 111 19.59 26.33 34.88
CA LYS A 111 18.50 25.42 35.27
C LYS A 111 18.66 25.13 36.77
N THR A 112 17.92 25.81 37.63
CA THR A 112 17.83 25.49 39.06
C THR A 112 16.81 24.37 39.26
N HIS A 113 17.21 23.25 39.85
CA HIS A 113 16.30 22.23 40.36
C HIS A 113 15.96 22.57 41.81
N VAL A 114 14.69 22.87 42.10
CA VAL A 114 14.17 22.95 43.46
C VAL A 114 13.63 21.56 43.79
N GLY A 115 14.33 20.81 44.65
CA GLY A 115 13.83 19.56 45.21
C GLY A 115 13.12 19.83 46.53
N GLY A 116 11.94 19.25 46.74
CA GLY A 116 11.11 19.46 47.94
C GLY A 116 9.87 20.34 47.71
N GLU A 117 9.44 21.03 48.75
CA GLU A 117 8.31 21.97 48.73
C GLU A 117 8.78 23.41 48.97
N GLN A 118 8.13 24.35 48.27
CA GLN A 118 8.30 25.78 48.50
C GLN A 118 6.97 26.37 48.93
N ILE A 119 6.94 26.95 50.13
CA ILE A 119 5.76 27.56 50.74
C ILE A 119 5.91 29.08 50.66
N ILE A 120 4.97 29.73 49.99
CA ILE A 120 4.83 31.19 49.93
C ILE A 120 3.72 31.57 50.90
N SER A 121 4.06 32.26 51.99
CA SER A 121 3.14 32.60 53.08
C SER A 121 3.48 33.97 53.70
N PRO A 122 2.63 34.53 54.57
CA PRO A 122 2.78 35.89 55.10
C PRO A 122 3.93 36.15 56.08
N ALA A 123 4.61 35.12 56.61
CA ALA A 123 5.69 35.28 57.57
C ALA A 123 6.71 34.13 57.51
N GLY A 124 7.97 34.41 57.81
CA GLY A 124 9.01 33.39 57.95
C GLY A 124 10.22 33.89 58.76
N MET A 125 10.92 32.98 59.43
CA MET A 125 12.16 33.28 60.15
C MET A 125 13.07 32.05 60.25
N LYS A 126 14.38 32.27 60.36
CA LYS A 126 15.32 31.23 60.81
C LYS A 126 15.53 31.36 62.32
N CYS A 127 15.21 30.30 63.06
CA CYS A 127 15.41 30.24 64.49
C CYS A 127 16.91 30.11 64.81
N VAL A 128 17.45 31.01 65.63
CA VAL A 128 18.87 30.99 66.04
C VAL A 128 19.08 30.55 67.48
N ARG A 129 18.02 30.58 68.30
CA ARG A 129 18.06 30.14 69.70
C ARG A 129 16.64 29.81 70.18
N VAL A 130 16.51 28.76 71.00
CA VAL A 130 15.24 28.41 71.67
C VAL A 130 15.42 28.44 73.18
N GLU A 131 14.42 29.00 73.87
CA GLU A 131 14.31 29.02 75.32
C GLU A 131 12.98 28.40 75.73
N GLU A 132 13.02 27.41 76.62
CA GLU A 132 11.82 26.75 77.11
C GLU A 132 11.22 27.56 78.27
N LEU A 133 9.98 28.00 78.11
CA LEU A 133 9.17 28.67 79.14
C LEU A 133 8.12 27.69 79.69
N ASP A 134 7.33 28.09 80.68
CA ASP A 134 6.34 27.19 81.29
C ASP A 134 5.32 26.66 80.25
N GLU A 135 4.70 27.57 79.48
CA GLU A 135 3.60 27.24 78.53
C GLU A 135 4.01 27.33 77.04
N SER A 136 5.22 27.83 76.74
CA SER A 136 5.67 28.07 75.37
C SER A 136 7.16 27.80 75.16
N TYR A 137 7.57 27.70 73.89
CA TYR A 137 8.97 27.71 73.46
C TYR A 137 9.25 29.05 72.79
N ARG A 138 10.15 29.86 73.35
CA ARG A 138 10.56 31.13 72.78
C ARG A 138 11.67 30.92 71.74
N CYS A 139 11.36 31.17 70.49
CA CYS A 139 12.26 31.03 69.35
C CYS A 139 12.76 32.41 68.93
N PHE A 140 14.06 32.65 69.01
CA PHE A 140 14.69 33.90 68.62
C PHE A 140 15.16 33.86 67.16
N PHE A 141 15.15 35.00 66.48
CA PHE A 141 15.76 35.21 65.16
C PHE A 141 16.67 36.45 65.18
N LEU A 142 17.55 36.58 64.19
CA LEU A 142 18.38 37.78 64.06
C LEU A 142 17.51 38.94 63.57
N SER A 143 17.42 40.00 64.37
CA SER A 143 16.72 41.24 63.99
C SER A 143 17.52 42.11 63.01
N GLU A 144 18.78 41.75 62.70
CA GLU A 144 19.62 42.39 61.68
C GLU A 144 20.58 41.38 61.03
N VAL A 145 20.67 41.40 59.69
CA VAL A 145 21.66 40.62 58.91
C VAL A 145 22.25 41.54 57.83
N ASP A 146 23.58 41.59 57.72
CA ASP A 146 24.31 42.41 56.75
C ASP A 146 23.90 43.91 56.71
N GLY A 147 23.51 44.48 57.86
CA GLY A 147 23.08 45.89 57.98
C GLY A 147 21.62 46.16 57.64
N VAL A 148 20.79 45.12 57.43
CA VAL A 148 19.36 45.22 57.13
C VAL A 148 18.53 44.74 58.32
N THR A 149 17.65 45.58 58.85
CA THR A 149 16.72 45.23 59.93
C THR A 149 15.66 44.25 59.43
N ILE A 150 15.51 43.12 60.10
CA ILE A 150 14.49 42.10 59.84
C ILE A 150 13.31 42.35 60.80
N ASN A 151 12.16 42.70 60.25
CA ASN A 151 10.94 42.88 61.04
C ASN A 151 10.29 41.52 61.34
N ASN A 152 9.74 41.38 62.53
CA ASN A 152 8.92 40.21 62.86
C ASN A 152 7.58 40.29 62.11
N GLU A 153 7.36 39.39 61.16
CA GLU A 153 6.11 39.33 60.38
C GLU A 153 5.04 38.45 61.04
N PHE A 154 5.37 37.72 62.11
CA PHE A 154 4.44 36.88 62.86
C PHE A 154 3.52 37.72 63.76
N THR A 155 2.30 37.24 63.96
CA THR A 155 1.31 37.78 64.91
C THR A 155 0.83 36.69 65.85
N VAL A 156 0.34 37.07 67.04
CA VAL A 156 -0.33 36.11 67.95
C VAL A 156 -1.51 35.46 67.24
N GLY A 157 -1.59 34.14 67.28
CA GLY A 157 -2.56 33.32 66.54
C GLY A 157 -2.08 32.83 65.17
N THR A 158 -0.87 33.17 64.74
CA THR A 158 -0.22 32.56 63.55
C THR A 158 0.05 31.09 63.80
N LEU A 159 -0.14 30.23 62.79
CA LEU A 159 0.17 28.80 62.87
C LEU A 159 1.56 28.58 62.25
N ALA A 160 2.58 28.48 63.09
CA ALA A 160 3.98 28.38 62.70
C ALA A 160 4.38 26.92 62.40
N LEU A 161 4.77 26.66 61.16
CA LEU A 161 5.24 25.37 60.65
C LEU A 161 6.77 25.38 60.53
N ALA A 162 7.43 24.34 61.01
CA ALA A 162 8.77 23.97 60.55
C ALA A 162 8.74 22.51 60.09
N GLN A 163 9.26 22.25 58.90
CA GLN A 163 9.27 20.92 58.31
C GLN A 163 10.49 20.73 57.42
N GLU A 164 11.27 19.69 57.68
CA GLU A 164 12.39 19.27 56.81
C GLU A 164 11.98 18.08 55.93
N PHE A 165 12.21 18.19 54.62
CA PHE A 165 12.00 17.09 53.67
C PHE A 165 13.35 16.52 53.20
N ASN A 166 13.54 15.21 53.42
CA ASN A 166 14.66 14.38 52.99
C ASN A 166 16.01 14.58 53.71
N ILE A 167 16.14 14.07 54.94
CA ILE A 167 17.42 13.51 55.41
C ILE A 167 17.25 11.99 55.55
N LYS A 168 18.01 11.23 54.76
CA LYS A 168 18.07 9.78 54.84
C LYS A 168 18.78 9.42 56.15
N GLU A 169 18.09 8.67 57.02
CA GLU A 169 18.62 8.19 58.30
C GLU A 169 20.01 7.53 58.09
N GLY A 170 21.05 8.07 58.74
CA GLY A 170 22.40 7.47 58.74
C GLY A 170 23.46 8.04 57.77
N THR A 171 23.27 9.21 57.15
CA THR A 171 24.32 9.85 56.30
C THR A 171 24.96 11.12 56.88
N SER A 172 24.50 11.59 58.04
CA SER A 172 25.14 12.63 58.84
C SER A 172 24.75 12.42 60.31
N HIS A 173 25.73 12.49 61.22
CA HIS A 173 25.49 12.33 62.65
C HIS A 173 24.45 13.35 63.15
N ASN A 174 23.34 12.88 63.74
CA ASN A 174 22.28 13.62 64.44
C ASN A 174 21.36 14.59 63.65
N VAL A 175 20.59 14.12 62.65
CA VAL A 175 19.38 14.87 62.23
C VAL A 175 18.24 13.91 61.88
N SER A 176 17.23 13.83 62.75
CA SER A 176 15.90 13.28 62.48
C SER A 176 15.11 14.28 61.64
N ASN A 177 14.27 13.85 60.68
CA ASN A 177 13.33 14.76 59.99
C ASN A 177 12.52 15.53 61.05
N ARG A 178 12.62 16.86 61.05
CA ARG A 178 11.98 17.74 62.03
C ARG A 178 10.61 18.17 61.54
N TYR A 179 9.59 18.08 62.37
CA TYR A 179 8.24 18.57 62.06
C TYR A 179 7.55 19.17 63.29
N TYR A 180 7.04 20.39 63.17
CA TYR A 180 6.00 20.88 64.06
C TYR A 180 5.14 21.93 63.38
N TRP A 181 3.86 22.00 63.77
CA TRP A 181 2.97 23.09 63.40
C TRP A 181 2.28 23.59 64.68
N ARG A 182 2.69 24.75 65.18
CA ARG A 182 2.35 25.25 66.53
C ARG A 182 1.74 26.64 66.47
N GLU A 183 0.82 26.96 67.37
CA GLU A 183 0.30 28.32 67.50
C GLU A 183 1.37 29.26 68.08
N VAL A 184 1.51 30.45 67.48
CA VAL A 184 2.26 31.58 68.06
C VAL A 184 1.41 32.27 69.14
N THR A 185 1.83 32.21 70.39
CA THR A 185 1.11 32.81 71.55
C THR A 185 1.69 34.16 71.99
N GLY A 186 2.90 34.49 71.53
CA GLY A 186 3.59 35.74 71.85
C GLY A 186 4.55 36.16 70.73
N VAL A 187 4.76 37.47 70.56
CA VAL A 187 5.62 38.04 69.51
C VAL A 187 6.42 39.20 70.12
N GLY A 188 7.74 39.16 69.98
CA GLY A 188 8.65 40.23 70.31
C GLY A 188 9.37 40.78 69.07
N SER A 189 10.27 41.75 69.27
CA SER A 189 11.07 42.34 68.18
C SER A 189 12.01 41.34 67.49
N ASP A 190 12.47 40.34 68.24
CA ASP A 190 13.50 39.37 67.84
C ASP A 190 13.13 37.93 68.23
N TYR A 191 11.88 37.68 68.66
CA TYR A 191 11.41 36.35 69.03
C TYR A 191 9.92 36.10 68.75
N ILE A 192 9.54 34.83 68.70
CA ILE A 192 8.16 34.34 68.77
C ILE A 192 8.03 33.29 69.88
N ASP A 193 6.88 33.23 70.55
CA ASP A 193 6.56 32.20 71.55
C ASP A 193 5.62 31.16 70.91
N LEU A 194 6.05 29.91 70.82
CA LEU A 194 5.28 28.80 70.26
C LEU A 194 4.61 27.98 71.36
N SER A 195 3.30 27.73 71.26
CA SER A 195 2.53 26.98 72.25
C SER A 195 3.07 25.55 72.44
N LYS A 196 3.20 25.11 73.69
CA LYS A 196 3.52 23.70 74.01
C LYS A 196 2.34 22.77 73.71
N THR A 197 1.12 23.23 73.96
CA THR A 197 -0.09 22.41 73.98
C THR A 197 -0.98 22.60 72.76
N ASN A 198 -1.07 23.82 72.19
CA ASN A 198 -1.84 24.08 70.98
C ASN A 198 -0.97 23.90 69.73
N ALA A 199 -0.90 22.67 69.27
CA ALA A 199 -0.05 22.22 68.18
C ALA A 199 -0.73 21.10 67.40
N ASP A 200 -0.28 20.86 66.17
CA ASP A 200 -0.60 19.64 65.46
C ASP A 200 -0.05 18.42 66.20
N LYS A 201 -0.69 17.27 65.97
CA LYS A 201 -0.27 16.00 66.52
C LYS A 201 1.17 15.69 66.09
N ASP A 202 1.95 15.11 67.01
CA ASP A 202 3.34 14.69 66.77
C ASP A 202 4.30 15.86 66.45
N SER A 203 3.93 17.09 66.82
CA SER A 203 4.82 18.26 66.73
C SER A 203 6.03 18.14 67.66
N ASP A 204 7.22 18.26 67.10
CA ASP A 204 8.49 18.34 67.81
C ASP A 204 8.63 19.62 68.66
N ILE A 205 9.60 19.62 69.57
CA ILE A 205 10.04 20.81 70.34
C ILE A 205 10.98 21.63 69.45
N PRO A 206 10.74 22.93 69.18
CA PRO A 206 11.60 23.77 68.34
C PRO A 206 13.08 23.78 68.78
N VAL A 207 14.02 23.89 67.83
CA VAL A 207 15.46 24.02 68.09
C VAL A 207 16.09 25.14 67.28
N ALA A 208 17.30 25.54 67.65
CA ALA A 208 18.08 26.47 66.84
C ALA A 208 18.46 25.81 65.50
N GLY A 209 18.27 26.54 64.40
CA GLY A 209 18.46 26.07 63.03
C GLY A 209 17.16 25.98 62.24
N ASP A 210 16.03 25.75 62.91
CA ASP A 210 14.72 25.53 62.28
C ASP A 210 14.30 26.72 61.40
N ASP A 211 13.86 26.43 60.17
CA ASP A 211 13.22 27.38 59.26
C ASP A 211 11.71 27.38 59.54
N ILE A 212 11.24 28.44 60.19
CA ILE A 212 9.86 28.57 60.69
C ILE A 212 9.05 29.45 59.74
N ILE A 213 7.89 28.97 59.31
CA ILE A 213 7.02 29.61 58.32
C ILE A 213 5.63 29.81 58.92
N GLY A 214 5.02 30.97 58.74
CA GLY A 214 3.65 31.25 59.15
C GLY A 214 2.63 30.66 58.16
N LEU A 215 2.26 29.40 58.33
CA LEU A 215 1.29 28.72 57.49
C LEU A 215 -0.12 28.83 58.10
N GLY A 216 -0.78 29.97 57.92
CA GLY A 216 -2.15 30.19 58.38
C GLY A 216 -2.27 30.93 59.71
N HIS A 217 -3.51 31.19 60.12
CA HIS A 217 -3.84 32.00 61.30
C HIS A 217 -5.21 31.62 61.86
N LEU A 218 -5.37 31.56 63.19
CA LEU A 218 -6.64 31.15 63.82
C LEU A 218 -7.85 32.02 63.42
N THR A 219 -7.67 33.34 63.39
CA THR A 219 -8.78 34.30 63.18
C THR A 219 -8.58 35.30 62.04
N ASP A 220 -7.35 35.69 61.69
CA ASP A 220 -7.11 36.68 60.65
C ASP A 220 -7.15 36.06 59.25
N ILE A 221 -8.28 36.25 58.56
CA ILE A 221 -8.53 35.72 57.21
C ILE A 221 -7.49 36.20 56.18
N THR A 222 -6.89 37.37 56.37
CA THR A 222 -5.87 37.90 55.44
C THR A 222 -4.54 37.15 55.54
N ARG A 223 -4.33 36.41 56.64
CA ARG A 223 -3.14 35.60 56.93
C ARG A 223 -3.39 34.09 56.84
N GLN A 224 -4.56 33.70 56.32
CA GLN A 224 -4.96 32.30 56.12
C GLN A 224 -4.67 31.77 54.71
N ALA A 225 -3.92 32.54 53.90
CA ALA A 225 -3.56 32.19 52.54
C ALA A 225 -2.14 31.60 52.46
N ALA A 226 -1.94 30.63 51.57
CA ALA A 226 -0.61 30.18 51.21
C ALA A 226 -0.58 29.61 49.79
N ILE A 227 0.58 29.66 49.14
CA ILE A 227 0.84 28.94 47.88
C ILE A 227 1.91 27.90 48.16
N ILE A 228 1.64 26.64 47.83
CA ILE A 228 2.59 25.53 48.00
C ILE A 228 2.94 24.99 46.61
N LEU A 229 4.23 25.06 46.28
CA LEU A 229 4.80 24.42 45.11
C LEU A 229 5.48 23.13 45.57
N SER A 230 5.04 21.98 45.06
CA SER A 230 5.56 20.69 45.51
C SER A 230 6.10 19.87 44.34
N SER A 231 7.22 19.21 44.60
CA SER A 231 7.82 18.18 43.73
C SER A 231 7.76 16.77 44.35
N VAL A 232 7.25 16.65 45.57
CA VAL A 232 7.37 15.42 46.40
C VAL A 232 6.04 14.88 46.94
N ASN A 233 4.95 15.66 46.94
CA ASN A 233 3.64 15.21 47.43
C ASN A 233 2.93 14.24 46.46
N GLU A 234 1.78 13.69 46.89
CA GLU A 234 1.00 12.75 46.08
C GLU A 234 0.57 13.34 44.73
N THR A 235 0.21 14.62 44.70
CA THR A 235 -0.25 15.36 43.51
C THR A 235 0.89 16.02 42.72
N SER A 236 2.15 15.75 43.09
CA SER A 236 3.32 16.39 42.48
C SER A 236 3.58 15.91 41.05
N PRO A 237 4.05 16.81 40.16
CA PRO A 237 4.33 18.23 40.42
C PRO A 237 3.04 19.04 40.55
N SER A 238 2.97 19.92 41.55
CA SER A 238 1.78 20.73 41.83
C SER A 238 2.08 22.17 42.25
N ILE A 239 1.17 23.08 41.92
CA ILE A 239 1.07 24.44 42.47
C ILE A 239 -0.34 24.58 43.04
N ILE A 240 -0.45 24.72 44.36
CA ILE A 240 -1.74 24.77 45.04
C ILE A 240 -1.86 26.07 45.83
N PHE A 241 -2.96 26.78 45.62
CA PHE A 241 -3.35 27.97 46.35
C PHE A 241 -4.35 27.56 47.41
N TYR A 242 -4.04 27.92 48.64
CA TYR A 242 -4.88 27.68 49.80
C TYR A 242 -5.44 29.00 50.32
N GLN A 243 -6.68 28.96 50.79
CA GLN A 243 -7.32 30.04 51.54
C GLN A 243 -8.13 29.47 52.69
N GLY A 244 -8.10 30.15 53.84
CA GLY A 244 -8.87 29.75 55.02
C GLY A 244 -8.15 28.74 55.92
N ILE A 245 -6.81 28.69 55.90
CA ILE A 245 -5.98 27.86 56.80
C ILE A 245 -6.07 28.40 58.24
N ASN A 246 -7.13 28.00 58.94
CA ASN A 246 -7.48 28.44 60.31
C ASN A 246 -7.29 27.34 61.37
N SER A 247 -6.64 26.25 61.00
CA SER A 247 -6.33 25.08 61.82
C SER A 247 -5.07 24.42 61.28
N PHE A 248 -4.50 23.45 62.00
CA PHE A 248 -3.33 22.66 61.58
C PHE A 248 -3.65 21.63 60.47
N SER A 249 -4.44 22.02 59.47
CA SER A 249 -4.83 21.16 58.36
C SER A 249 -5.06 21.99 57.09
N LEU A 250 -4.56 21.47 55.98
CA LEU A 250 -4.81 21.99 54.63
C LEU A 250 -6.04 21.35 53.96
N ALA A 251 -6.67 20.37 54.61
CA ALA A 251 -7.80 19.63 54.04
C ALA A 251 -8.98 20.58 53.77
N GLY A 252 -9.47 20.57 52.52
CA GLY A 252 -10.60 21.40 52.08
C GLY A 252 -10.30 22.90 52.01
N LYS A 253 -9.03 23.31 52.09
CA LYS A 253 -8.60 24.72 52.02
C LYS A 253 -8.09 25.13 50.63
N GLU A 254 -8.01 24.18 49.70
CA GLU A 254 -7.62 24.42 48.31
C GLU A 254 -8.66 25.30 47.61
N VAL A 255 -8.20 26.36 46.93
CA VAL A 255 -9.04 27.23 46.10
C VAL A 255 -8.64 27.23 44.64
N ILE A 256 -7.35 27.01 44.34
CA ILE A 256 -6.85 26.79 42.98
C ILE A 256 -5.79 25.70 43.03
N GLY A 257 -5.95 24.65 42.23
CA GLY A 257 -4.99 23.55 42.12
C GLY A 257 -4.55 23.34 40.69
N LEU A 258 -3.25 23.41 40.44
CA LEU A 258 -2.63 22.99 39.18
C LEU A 258 -1.72 21.81 39.49
N GLY A 259 -1.95 20.66 38.88
CA GLY A 259 -1.14 19.50 39.20
C GLY A 259 -1.34 18.33 38.27
N PHE A 260 -0.77 17.20 38.68
CA PHE A 260 -0.87 15.94 37.95
C PHE A 260 -1.43 14.86 38.87
N ASP A 261 -2.55 14.28 38.46
CA ASP A 261 -3.13 13.14 39.17
C ASP A 261 -2.43 11.86 38.73
N LYS A 262 -1.63 11.28 39.63
CA LYS A 262 -0.86 10.06 39.36
C LYS A 262 -1.74 8.82 39.18
N SER A 263 -2.98 8.84 39.68
CA SER A 263 -3.90 7.70 39.57
C SER A 263 -4.54 7.61 38.20
N THR A 264 -4.86 8.76 37.59
CA THR A 264 -5.47 8.84 36.25
C THR A 264 -4.44 9.12 35.15
N GLY A 265 -3.27 9.65 35.50
CA GLY A 265 -2.23 10.06 34.55
C GLY A 265 -2.54 11.38 33.85
N HIS A 266 -3.45 12.21 34.39
CA HIS A 266 -3.91 13.44 33.76
C HIS A 266 -3.50 14.70 34.54
N ALA A 267 -3.15 15.74 33.80
CA ALA A 267 -3.00 17.08 34.37
C ALA A 267 -4.37 17.69 34.67
N TYR A 268 -4.45 18.48 35.74
CA TYR A 268 -5.68 19.18 36.13
C TYR A 268 -5.44 20.65 36.43
N ILE A 269 -6.50 21.44 36.23
CA ILE A 269 -6.64 22.80 36.75
C ILE A 269 -8.00 22.85 37.45
N ASN A 270 -7.98 22.91 38.77
CA ASN A 270 -9.17 23.06 39.59
C ASN A 270 -9.27 24.51 40.05
N VAL A 271 -10.44 25.13 39.85
CA VAL A 271 -10.75 26.46 40.37
C VAL A 271 -12.04 26.37 41.17
N TYR A 272 -11.93 26.53 42.49
CA TYR A 272 -13.06 26.51 43.41
C TYR A 272 -13.50 27.96 43.71
N GLY A 273 -14.25 28.56 42.77
CA GLY A 273 -14.70 29.95 42.83
C GLY A 273 -15.17 30.46 41.47
N ASP A 274 -15.08 31.77 41.25
CA ASP A 274 -15.36 32.38 39.96
C ASP A 274 -14.12 32.29 39.04
N ALA A 275 -14.34 32.00 37.75
CA ALA A 275 -13.28 31.85 36.76
C ALA A 275 -13.60 32.61 35.47
N TYR A 276 -12.58 33.22 34.88
CA TYR A 276 -12.67 33.93 33.61
C TYR A 276 -11.47 33.62 32.72
N ILE A 277 -11.74 33.16 31.49
CA ILE A 277 -10.75 32.89 30.46
C ILE A 277 -11.20 33.62 29.20
N GLY A 278 -10.52 34.70 28.81
CA GLY A 278 -10.96 35.52 27.69
C GLY A 278 -10.16 36.80 27.50
N ALA A 279 -10.55 37.57 26.50
CA ALA A 279 -9.97 38.87 26.20
C ALA A 279 -10.33 39.88 27.30
N LYS A 280 -9.36 40.70 27.74
CA LYS A 280 -9.58 41.68 28.84
C LYS A 280 -10.70 42.70 28.57
N ASP A 281 -11.05 42.93 27.31
CA ASP A 281 -12.14 43.80 26.87
C ASP A 281 -13.51 43.09 26.78
N GLU A 282 -13.57 41.83 27.22
CA GLU A 282 -14.72 40.94 27.13
C GLU A 282 -15.26 40.74 25.69
N SER A 283 -14.42 40.89 24.67
CA SER A 283 -14.79 40.61 23.28
C SER A 283 -15.06 39.13 23.03
N THR A 284 -14.28 38.24 23.66
CA THR A 284 -14.44 36.78 23.64
C THR A 284 -14.07 36.16 24.99
N TYR A 285 -14.87 35.23 25.51
CA TYR A 285 -14.59 34.58 26.80
C TYR A 285 -15.35 33.28 27.07
N ILE A 286 -14.84 32.54 28.07
CA ILE A 286 -15.55 31.55 28.89
C ILE A 286 -15.52 32.07 30.33
N ARG A 287 -16.68 32.24 30.94
CA ARG A 287 -16.85 32.76 32.30
C ARG A 287 -17.67 31.78 33.10
N TYR A 288 -17.16 31.38 34.26
CA TYR A 288 -17.93 30.66 35.26
C TYR A 288 -18.12 31.57 36.47
N THR A 289 -19.38 31.72 36.90
CA THR A 289 -19.69 32.33 38.19
C THR A 289 -20.59 31.39 38.98
N GLN A 290 -20.40 31.32 40.30
CA GLN A 290 -21.21 30.43 41.14
C GLN A 290 -22.72 30.70 41.03
N LYS A 291 -23.11 31.95 40.77
CA LYS A 291 -24.52 32.37 40.63
C LYS A 291 -25.06 32.21 39.21
N GLY A 292 -24.23 32.46 38.18
CA GLY A 292 -24.66 32.54 36.79
C GLY A 292 -24.36 31.30 35.94
N GLY A 293 -23.62 30.33 36.48
CA GLY A 293 -23.18 29.16 35.71
C GLY A 293 -22.13 29.52 34.66
N VAL A 294 -22.12 28.77 33.55
CA VAL A 294 -21.18 28.95 32.43
C VAL A 294 -21.78 29.90 31.40
N ASP A 295 -21.06 30.98 31.11
CA ASP A 295 -21.37 31.97 30.08
C ASP A 295 -20.24 32.02 29.04
N ILE A 296 -20.58 31.88 27.75
CA ILE A 296 -19.63 31.80 26.63
C ILE A 296 -19.96 32.88 25.62
N LYS A 297 -18.96 33.71 25.28
CA LYS A 297 -19.06 34.72 24.21
C LYS A 297 -18.00 34.43 23.15
N GLY A 298 -18.44 33.99 21.98
CA GLY A 298 -17.58 33.59 20.86
C GLY A 298 -18.21 32.47 20.02
N MET A 299 -17.38 31.75 19.26
CA MET A 299 -17.80 30.60 18.47
C MET A 299 -17.66 29.31 19.29
N PHE A 300 -18.74 28.55 19.43
CA PHE A 300 -18.77 27.25 20.11
C PHE A 300 -19.01 26.15 19.08
N HIS A 301 -17.99 25.35 18.77
CA HIS A 301 -18.09 24.23 17.83
C HIS A 301 -18.47 22.93 18.55
N ILE A 302 -19.48 22.23 18.02
CA ILE A 302 -19.94 20.93 18.51
C ILE A 302 -19.79 19.92 17.36
N GLU A 303 -18.93 18.90 17.54
CA GLU A 303 -18.61 17.92 16.48
C GLU A 303 -19.50 16.66 16.53
N GLN A 304 -19.43 15.87 15.46
CA GLN A 304 -20.16 14.62 15.27
C GLN A 304 -19.86 13.62 16.42
N GLY A 305 -20.92 13.12 17.07
CA GLY A 305 -20.82 12.27 18.26
C GLY A 305 -21.24 12.97 19.56
N SER A 306 -21.42 14.29 19.53
CA SER A 306 -21.96 15.06 20.65
C SER A 306 -23.46 14.78 20.85
N THR A 307 -23.85 14.31 22.03
CA THR A 307 -25.26 14.03 22.40
C THR A 307 -26.01 15.28 22.89
N GLY A 308 -25.32 16.42 23.00
CA GLY A 308 -25.78 17.59 23.75
C GLY A 308 -26.79 18.51 23.05
N TRP A 309 -26.95 18.46 21.73
CA TRP A 309 -27.83 19.41 21.02
C TRP A 309 -29.31 19.28 21.41
N ARG A 310 -29.75 18.10 21.88
CA ARG A 310 -31.11 17.86 22.38
C ARG A 310 -31.40 18.43 23.77
N ASN A 311 -30.36 18.85 24.50
CA ASN A 311 -30.47 19.39 25.85
C ASN A 311 -30.19 20.90 25.90
N MET A 312 -30.13 21.57 24.74
CA MET A 312 -29.96 23.02 24.65
C MET A 312 -31.34 23.70 24.77
N GLU A 313 -31.62 24.33 25.92
CA GLU A 313 -32.75 25.26 26.05
C GLU A 313 -32.40 26.60 25.39
N GLY A 314 -33.33 27.20 24.64
CA GLY A 314 -33.19 28.55 24.07
C GLY A 314 -32.77 28.63 22.59
N LEU A 315 -32.87 27.54 21.82
CA LEU A 315 -32.74 27.63 20.36
C LEU A 315 -33.86 28.50 19.77
N PRO A 316 -33.58 29.34 18.75
CA PRO A 316 -34.61 30.13 18.08
C PRO A 316 -35.72 29.24 17.52
N ASP A 317 -36.98 29.69 17.65
CA ASP A 317 -38.18 28.93 17.24
C ASP A 317 -38.11 28.43 15.79
N GLU A 318 -37.40 29.15 14.91
CA GLU A 318 -37.22 28.75 13.51
C GLU A 318 -36.38 27.47 13.34
N ILE A 319 -35.41 27.23 14.22
CA ILE A 319 -34.53 26.05 14.15
C ILE A 319 -35.23 24.81 14.72
N GLN A 320 -36.04 24.98 15.77
CA GLN A 320 -36.86 23.88 16.30
C GLN A 320 -37.92 23.43 15.27
N ALA A 321 -38.57 24.39 14.59
CA ALA A 321 -39.55 24.09 13.55
C ALA A 321 -38.93 23.37 12.33
N ALA A 322 -37.69 23.73 11.96
CA ALA A 322 -36.96 23.07 10.87
C ALA A 322 -36.61 21.61 11.21
N ALA A 323 -36.20 21.34 12.46
CA ALA A 323 -35.88 19.98 12.92
C ALA A 323 -37.12 19.07 12.96
N ASP A 324 -38.26 19.58 13.44
CA ASP A 324 -39.52 18.81 13.51
C ASP A 324 -40.09 18.52 12.10
N LEU A 325 -39.93 19.46 11.16
CA LEU A 325 -40.33 19.26 9.77
C LEU A 325 -39.45 18.23 9.06
N ALA A 326 -38.13 18.26 9.31
CA ALA A 326 -37.19 17.29 8.77
C ALA A 326 -37.50 15.86 9.26
N GLN A 327 -37.84 15.70 10.53
CA GLN A 327 -38.22 14.39 11.08
C GLN A 327 -39.53 13.86 10.46
N LYS A 328 -40.56 14.73 10.33
CA LYS A 328 -41.82 14.33 9.66
C LYS A 328 -41.62 13.97 8.18
N ALA A 329 -40.71 14.66 7.49
CA ALA A 329 -40.37 14.35 6.11
C ALA A 329 -39.65 12.99 6.01
N GLN A 330 -38.71 12.70 6.92
CA GLN A 330 -38.01 11.42 6.98
C GLN A 330 -38.98 10.26 7.27
N ASP A 331 -39.86 10.40 8.25
CA ASP A 331 -40.84 9.36 8.61
C ASP A 331 -41.84 9.07 7.47
N ALA A 332 -42.15 10.09 6.64
CA ALA A 332 -42.99 9.92 5.46
C ALA A 332 -42.26 9.22 4.30
N ILE A 333 -40.96 9.46 4.13
CA ILE A 333 -40.11 8.81 3.13
C ILE A 333 -39.89 7.34 3.51
N ASP A 334 -39.59 7.06 4.78
CA ASP A 334 -39.26 5.72 5.26
C ASP A 334 -40.46 4.75 5.18
N ASN A 335 -41.69 5.26 5.19
CA ASN A 335 -42.92 4.46 5.07
C ASN A 335 -43.51 4.38 3.65
N ALA A 336 -42.94 5.08 2.66
CA ALA A 336 -43.42 5.08 1.29
C ALA A 336 -42.72 4.01 0.45
N ALA A 337 -43.31 2.81 0.36
CA ALA A 337 -42.89 1.81 -0.62
C ALA A 337 -43.53 2.10 -1.99
N VAL A 338 -42.78 2.71 -2.89
CA VAL A 338 -43.16 2.90 -4.31
C VAL A 338 -42.84 1.63 -5.08
N GLY A 339 -43.84 1.00 -5.68
CA GLY A 339 -43.61 -0.08 -6.65
C GLY A 339 -43.04 0.50 -7.93
N SER A 340 -41.91 -0.01 -8.39
CA SER A 340 -41.24 0.49 -9.60
C SER A 340 -41.42 -0.40 -10.82
N VAL A 341 -42.03 -1.58 -10.65
CA VAL A 341 -42.08 -2.65 -11.65
C VAL A 341 -43.49 -3.17 -11.81
N ASN A 342 -44.00 -3.11 -13.04
CA ASN A 342 -45.22 -3.78 -13.43
C ASN A 342 -45.00 -5.30 -13.53
N LEU A 343 -45.72 -6.06 -12.70
CA LEU A 343 -45.61 -7.52 -12.60
C LEU A 343 -46.47 -8.26 -13.62
N LEU A 344 -47.31 -7.55 -14.38
CA LEU A 344 -48.14 -8.14 -15.44
C LEU A 344 -47.44 -8.04 -16.79
N ARG A 345 -47.14 -9.20 -17.38
CA ARG A 345 -46.56 -9.31 -18.73
C ARG A 345 -47.61 -9.00 -19.79
N ASN A 346 -47.15 -8.36 -20.86
CA ASN A 346 -47.93 -7.92 -22.01
C ASN A 346 -49.22 -7.20 -21.58
N SER A 347 -49.14 -6.40 -20.52
CA SER A 347 -50.27 -5.64 -19.99
C SER A 347 -50.64 -4.41 -20.83
N GLY A 348 -49.77 -4.04 -21.77
CA GLY A 348 -50.02 -3.06 -22.82
C GLY A 348 -50.68 -3.62 -24.08
N PHE A 349 -50.89 -4.94 -24.17
CA PHE A 349 -51.50 -5.63 -25.32
C PHE A 349 -50.77 -5.43 -26.66
N THR A 350 -49.45 -5.23 -26.61
CA THR A 350 -48.58 -5.00 -27.77
C THR A 350 -48.02 -6.30 -28.36
N GLY A 351 -48.11 -7.40 -27.62
CA GLY A 351 -47.40 -8.66 -27.87
C GLY A 351 -45.96 -8.61 -27.36
N ASP A 352 -45.19 -9.67 -27.61
CA ASP A 352 -43.83 -9.84 -27.06
C ASP A 352 -42.70 -9.86 -28.09
N TYR A 353 -43.01 -9.47 -29.33
CA TYR A 353 -42.05 -9.25 -30.43
C TYR A 353 -41.05 -10.38 -30.72
N GLU A 354 -41.25 -11.58 -30.18
CA GLU A 354 -40.45 -12.77 -30.49
C GLU A 354 -41.07 -13.56 -31.63
N SER A 355 -40.21 -14.17 -32.45
CA SER A 355 -40.61 -15.18 -33.43
C SER A 355 -41.03 -16.47 -32.72
N GLU A 356 -42.23 -16.97 -33.00
CA GLU A 356 -42.66 -18.27 -32.48
C GLU A 356 -42.04 -19.42 -33.28
N THR A 357 -41.58 -20.46 -32.57
CA THR A 357 -41.22 -21.74 -33.19
C THR A 357 -42.48 -22.59 -33.30
N LEU A 358 -42.91 -22.89 -34.53
CA LEU A 358 -44.08 -23.71 -34.79
C LEU A 358 -43.69 -25.18 -34.93
N SER A 359 -44.51 -26.06 -34.36
CA SER A 359 -44.48 -27.50 -34.71
C SER A 359 -44.90 -27.68 -36.16
N SER A 360 -44.38 -28.71 -36.84
CA SER A 360 -44.71 -29.06 -38.23
C SER A 360 -46.20 -29.26 -38.48
N ASP A 361 -46.98 -29.50 -37.43
CA ASP A 361 -48.38 -29.89 -37.52
C ASP A 361 -49.34 -28.70 -37.29
N THR A 362 -48.80 -27.49 -37.08
CA THR A 362 -49.59 -26.28 -36.81
C THR A 362 -50.26 -25.80 -38.09
N GLN A 363 -51.58 -25.96 -38.22
CA GLN A 363 -52.36 -25.38 -39.31
C GLN A 363 -52.48 -23.86 -39.14
N LEU A 364 -52.03 -23.11 -40.14
CA LEU A 364 -52.15 -21.66 -40.21
C LEU A 364 -53.36 -21.28 -41.07
N SER A 365 -54.21 -20.38 -40.57
CA SER A 365 -55.24 -19.68 -41.34
C SER A 365 -54.73 -18.31 -41.79
N ALA A 366 -55.44 -17.66 -42.72
CA ALA A 366 -55.13 -16.29 -43.15
C ALA A 366 -55.15 -15.26 -42.00
N ASP A 367 -55.84 -15.59 -40.90
CA ASP A 367 -55.99 -14.73 -39.71
C ASP A 367 -55.07 -15.15 -38.55
N THR A 368 -54.12 -16.05 -38.77
CA THR A 368 -53.21 -16.50 -37.70
C THR A 368 -52.06 -15.51 -37.52
N ASP A 369 -52.11 -14.72 -36.44
CA ASP A 369 -51.04 -13.79 -36.06
C ASP A 369 -49.79 -14.56 -35.57
N LEU A 370 -48.77 -14.61 -36.43
CA LEU A 370 -47.50 -15.30 -36.18
C LEU A 370 -46.46 -14.44 -35.45
N TYR A 371 -46.68 -13.13 -35.42
CA TYR A 371 -45.73 -12.17 -34.88
C TYR A 371 -46.44 -11.29 -33.85
N SER A 372 -45.89 -11.21 -32.63
CA SER A 372 -46.36 -10.29 -31.58
C SER A 372 -47.83 -10.50 -31.19
N LYS A 373 -48.22 -11.73 -30.83
CA LYS A 373 -49.58 -12.04 -30.36
C LYS A 373 -50.00 -11.11 -29.22
N GLN A 374 -50.99 -10.26 -29.45
CA GLN A 374 -51.39 -9.17 -28.55
C GLN A 374 -51.89 -9.64 -27.17
N LEU A 375 -52.30 -10.91 -27.04
CA LEU A 375 -52.71 -11.53 -25.77
C LEU A 375 -51.72 -12.60 -25.27
N LYS A 376 -50.47 -12.65 -25.78
CA LYS A 376 -49.45 -13.57 -25.25
C LYS A 376 -49.27 -13.32 -23.74
N TYR A 377 -49.13 -14.40 -22.97
CA TYR A 377 -49.16 -14.45 -21.49
C TYR A 377 -50.52 -14.28 -20.81
N TRP A 378 -51.57 -13.90 -21.53
CA TRP A 378 -52.93 -13.84 -20.98
C TRP A 378 -53.71 -15.12 -21.29
N THR A 379 -54.45 -15.61 -20.30
CA THR A 379 -55.47 -16.66 -20.50
C THR A 379 -56.86 -16.04 -20.40
N GLY A 380 -57.69 -16.24 -21.42
CA GLY A 380 -59.07 -15.74 -21.44
C GLY A 380 -59.51 -15.25 -22.82
N VAL A 381 -60.54 -14.41 -22.84
CA VAL A 381 -61.13 -13.83 -24.06
C VAL A 381 -61.17 -12.32 -23.93
N ALA A 382 -60.48 -11.65 -24.85
CA ALA A 382 -60.55 -10.22 -25.04
C ALA A 382 -60.35 -9.87 -26.53
N THR A 383 -60.87 -8.73 -26.94
CA THR A 383 -60.63 -8.16 -28.27
C THR A 383 -59.75 -6.93 -28.11
N VAL A 384 -58.54 -6.97 -28.68
CA VAL A 384 -57.59 -5.87 -28.62
C VAL A 384 -57.84 -4.91 -29.78
N SER A 385 -57.72 -3.60 -29.53
CA SER A 385 -57.93 -2.56 -30.53
C SER A 385 -56.97 -1.40 -30.32
N ALA A 386 -56.55 -0.75 -31.40
CA ALA A 386 -55.73 0.46 -31.32
C ALA A 386 -56.50 1.57 -30.59
N ASP A 387 -55.88 2.19 -29.61
CA ASP A 387 -56.46 3.21 -28.76
C ASP A 387 -55.39 4.26 -28.41
N SER A 388 -55.50 5.46 -29.00
CA SER A 388 -54.54 6.54 -28.80
C SER A 388 -54.59 7.16 -27.39
N THR A 389 -55.58 6.79 -26.58
CA THR A 389 -55.69 7.25 -25.18
C THR A 389 -54.99 6.31 -24.18
N ALA A 390 -54.62 5.11 -24.63
CA ALA A 390 -53.81 4.15 -23.88
C ALA A 390 -52.32 4.48 -24.01
N GLY A 391 -51.57 4.33 -22.92
CA GLY A 391 -50.12 4.54 -22.89
C GLY A 391 -49.36 3.60 -23.82
N SER A 392 -49.87 2.39 -24.04
CA SER A 392 -49.31 1.42 -24.99
C SER A 392 -49.77 1.63 -26.45
N GLY A 393 -50.76 2.49 -26.68
CA GLY A 393 -51.46 2.61 -27.96
C GLY A 393 -52.52 1.54 -28.23
N TYR A 394 -52.79 0.63 -27.28
CA TYR A 394 -53.79 -0.43 -27.40
C TYR A 394 -54.67 -0.54 -26.15
N SER A 395 -55.92 -0.95 -26.34
CA SER A 395 -56.85 -1.31 -25.26
C SER A 395 -57.46 -2.68 -25.53
N ALA A 396 -57.98 -3.32 -24.49
CA ALA A 396 -58.64 -4.62 -24.59
C ALA A 396 -60.09 -4.52 -24.11
N ALA A 397 -61.04 -4.85 -25.00
CA ALA A 397 -62.42 -5.14 -24.61
C ALA A 397 -62.45 -6.55 -24.00
N ILE A 398 -62.59 -6.62 -22.67
CA ILE A 398 -62.45 -7.88 -21.93
C ILE A 398 -63.80 -8.55 -21.71
N GLY A 399 -63.81 -9.88 -21.80
CA GLY A 399 -64.82 -10.72 -21.13
C GLY A 399 -64.25 -11.29 -19.84
N SER A 400 -63.11 -11.99 -19.96
CA SER A 400 -62.26 -12.39 -18.83
C SER A 400 -60.81 -12.49 -19.28
N LEU A 401 -59.88 -12.02 -18.44
CA LEU A 401 -58.44 -12.15 -18.61
C LEU A 401 -57.82 -12.58 -17.28
N SER A 402 -56.85 -13.48 -17.35
CA SER A 402 -56.11 -13.96 -16.19
C SER A 402 -54.64 -14.17 -16.50
N GLN A 403 -53.79 -13.98 -15.50
CA GLN A 403 -52.34 -14.20 -15.59
C GLN A 403 -51.81 -14.72 -14.25
N SER A 404 -50.92 -15.72 -14.31
CA SER A 404 -50.19 -16.17 -13.13
C SER A 404 -49.07 -15.18 -12.81
N VAL A 405 -48.99 -14.74 -11.56
CA VAL A 405 -48.02 -13.76 -11.06
C VAL A 405 -47.36 -14.29 -9.78
N SER A 406 -46.05 -14.12 -9.66
CA SER A 406 -45.33 -14.51 -8.45
C SER A 406 -45.35 -13.37 -7.44
N LEU A 407 -46.12 -13.52 -6.37
CA LEU A 407 -46.30 -12.51 -5.32
C LEU A 407 -45.85 -13.05 -3.96
N ILE A 408 -45.35 -12.16 -3.10
CA ILE A 408 -44.83 -12.48 -1.78
C ILE A 408 -45.96 -12.34 -0.76
N LYS A 409 -46.20 -13.40 0.01
CA LYS A 409 -47.24 -13.42 1.05
C LYS A 409 -47.00 -12.33 2.10
N ASN A 410 -48.06 -11.64 2.51
CA ASN A 410 -48.08 -10.53 3.49
C ASN A 410 -47.42 -9.23 3.03
N GLU A 411 -47.01 -9.11 1.76
CA GLU A 411 -46.54 -7.86 1.18
C GLU A 411 -47.70 -7.03 0.63
N ASN A 412 -47.53 -5.70 0.60
CA ASN A 412 -48.52 -4.79 0.03
C ASN A 412 -48.33 -4.67 -1.48
N TYR A 413 -49.45 -4.66 -2.19
CA TYR A 413 -49.53 -4.51 -3.64
C TYR A 413 -50.57 -3.48 -4.05
N VAL A 414 -50.36 -2.89 -5.23
CA VAL A 414 -51.27 -1.98 -5.87
C VAL A 414 -51.62 -2.48 -7.26
N ILE A 415 -52.91 -2.58 -7.54
CA ILE A 415 -53.44 -2.75 -8.90
C ILE A 415 -53.87 -1.38 -9.39
N SER A 416 -53.49 -1.00 -10.61
CA SER A 416 -54.04 0.17 -11.28
C SER A 416 -54.31 -0.08 -12.75
N PHE A 417 -55.36 0.54 -13.28
CA PHE A 417 -55.71 0.47 -14.70
C PHE A 417 -56.65 1.63 -15.08
N LYS A 418 -56.74 1.92 -16.38
CA LYS A 418 -57.81 2.75 -16.93
C LYS A 418 -58.90 1.87 -17.52
N ALA A 419 -60.16 2.18 -17.22
CA ALA A 419 -61.29 1.43 -17.75
C ALA A 419 -62.52 2.29 -18.05
N LYS A 420 -63.32 1.84 -19.02
CA LYS A 420 -64.67 2.34 -19.36
C LYS A 420 -65.61 1.17 -19.65
N GLY A 421 -66.92 1.34 -19.46
CA GLY A 421 -67.91 0.29 -19.69
C GLY A 421 -68.98 0.25 -18.61
N VAL A 422 -69.42 -0.96 -18.23
CA VAL A 422 -70.45 -1.17 -17.20
C VAL A 422 -69.81 -1.44 -15.84
N SER A 423 -68.98 -2.49 -15.76
CA SER A 423 -68.26 -2.85 -14.54
C SER A 423 -67.08 -3.76 -14.86
N VAL A 424 -66.11 -3.77 -13.96
CA VAL A 424 -64.98 -4.70 -13.99
C VAL A 424 -64.78 -5.30 -12.60
N ALA A 425 -64.81 -6.62 -12.52
CA ALA A 425 -64.38 -7.39 -11.35
C ALA A 425 -62.87 -7.63 -11.47
N VAL A 426 -62.14 -7.28 -10.42
CA VAL A 426 -60.69 -7.45 -10.32
C VAL A 426 -60.36 -8.26 -9.08
N SER A 427 -59.49 -9.26 -9.23
CA SER A 427 -59.03 -10.07 -8.11
C SER A 427 -57.57 -10.49 -8.25
N CYS A 428 -56.92 -10.70 -7.11
CA CYS A 428 -55.58 -11.26 -7.01
C CYS A 428 -55.37 -11.89 -5.64
N GLY A 429 -55.15 -13.20 -5.58
CA GLY A 429 -55.12 -13.92 -4.29
C GLY A 429 -56.50 -13.94 -3.63
N ASP A 430 -56.56 -13.53 -2.36
CA ASP A 430 -57.79 -13.35 -1.59
C ASP A 430 -58.44 -11.97 -1.78
N PHE A 431 -57.74 -11.02 -2.40
CA PHE A 431 -58.30 -9.73 -2.77
C PHE A 431 -59.26 -9.87 -3.96
N SER A 432 -60.48 -9.34 -3.84
CA SER A 432 -61.47 -9.31 -4.91
C SER A 432 -62.42 -8.12 -4.73
N THR A 433 -62.69 -7.37 -5.79
CA THR A 433 -63.66 -6.27 -5.80
C THR A 433 -64.29 -6.08 -7.17
N THR A 434 -65.49 -5.50 -7.21
CA THR A 434 -66.19 -5.13 -8.45
C THR A 434 -66.34 -3.62 -8.51
N GLN A 435 -65.76 -3.03 -9.54
CA GLN A 435 -65.77 -1.59 -9.76
C GLN A 435 -66.79 -1.23 -10.85
N PRO A 436 -67.86 -0.46 -10.53
CA PRO A 436 -68.70 0.15 -11.55
C PRO A 436 -67.90 1.16 -12.39
N LEU A 437 -68.16 1.19 -13.69
CA LEU A 437 -67.44 2.01 -14.65
C LEU A 437 -68.33 3.11 -15.25
N THR A 438 -67.69 4.11 -15.84
CA THR A 438 -68.33 5.16 -16.63
C THR A 438 -68.17 4.91 -18.13
N SER A 439 -68.89 5.66 -18.96
CA SER A 439 -68.75 5.61 -20.43
C SER A 439 -67.39 6.11 -20.94
N GLY A 440 -66.72 6.99 -20.19
CA GLY A 440 -65.36 7.46 -20.45
C GLY A 440 -64.30 6.72 -19.62
N TYR A 441 -63.04 6.77 -20.05
CA TYR A 441 -61.92 6.20 -19.29
C TYR A 441 -61.72 6.95 -17.98
N GLN A 442 -61.61 6.19 -16.90
CA GLN A 442 -61.20 6.66 -15.57
C GLN A 442 -60.10 5.74 -15.05
N ARG A 443 -59.19 6.29 -14.24
CA ARG A 443 -58.14 5.50 -13.59
C ARG A 443 -58.65 4.95 -12.26
N TYR A 444 -58.50 3.65 -12.07
CA TYR A 444 -58.86 2.95 -10.84
C TYR A 444 -57.61 2.40 -10.18
N THR A 445 -57.61 2.36 -8.84
CA THR A 445 -56.46 1.91 -8.05
C THR A 445 -56.93 1.19 -6.81
N PHE A 446 -56.38 0.00 -6.58
CA PHE A 446 -56.71 -0.85 -5.45
C PHE A 446 -55.45 -1.27 -4.72
N LYS A 447 -55.41 -1.03 -3.41
CA LYS A 447 -54.30 -1.40 -2.53
C LYS A 447 -54.74 -2.58 -1.69
N PHE A 448 -53.88 -3.58 -1.55
CA PHE A 448 -54.19 -4.78 -0.78
C PHE A 448 -52.90 -5.42 -0.26
N ALA A 449 -52.99 -6.13 0.86
CA ALA A 449 -51.94 -7.04 1.30
C ALA A 449 -52.19 -8.41 0.66
N PHE A 450 -51.20 -8.96 -0.04
CA PHE A 450 -51.40 -10.20 -0.79
C PHE A 450 -51.37 -11.43 0.13
N ASN A 451 -52.39 -12.27 -0.02
CA ASN A 451 -52.45 -13.60 0.55
C ASN A 451 -53.19 -14.54 -0.42
N GLY A 452 -52.98 -15.86 -0.31
CA GLY A 452 -53.51 -16.86 -1.26
C GLY A 452 -52.65 -17.11 -2.49
N THR A 453 -53.29 -17.50 -3.60
CA THR A 453 -52.62 -17.88 -4.87
C THR A 453 -52.40 -16.68 -5.79
N GLY A 454 -51.19 -16.55 -6.37
CA GLY A 454 -50.82 -15.45 -7.26
C GLY A 454 -51.43 -15.56 -8.66
N ILE A 455 -52.76 -15.44 -8.78
CA ILE A 455 -53.45 -15.34 -10.07
C ILE A 455 -54.15 -13.99 -10.09
N PHE A 456 -53.74 -13.13 -11.02
CA PHE A 456 -54.41 -11.87 -11.29
C PHE A 456 -55.55 -12.10 -12.29
N MET A 457 -56.73 -11.54 -12.03
CA MET A 457 -57.90 -11.66 -12.91
C MET A 457 -58.63 -10.34 -13.10
N LEU A 458 -59.12 -10.15 -14.32
CA LEU A 458 -60.11 -9.13 -14.69
C LEU A 458 -61.27 -9.79 -15.43
N SER A 459 -62.51 -9.46 -15.08
CA SER A 459 -63.69 -9.93 -15.82
C SER A 459 -64.81 -8.91 -15.78
N GLY A 460 -65.70 -8.94 -16.77
CA GLY A 460 -66.85 -8.03 -16.83
C GLY A 460 -67.12 -7.52 -18.25
N THR A 461 -67.85 -6.41 -18.35
CA THR A 461 -68.13 -5.74 -19.62
C THR A 461 -67.42 -4.38 -19.60
N ALA A 462 -66.14 -4.42 -19.92
CA ALA A 462 -65.23 -3.27 -19.83
C ALA A 462 -64.22 -3.26 -20.99
N THR A 463 -63.78 -2.06 -21.36
CA THR A 463 -62.55 -1.85 -22.12
C THR A 463 -61.49 -1.35 -21.15
N VAL A 464 -60.35 -2.03 -21.08
CA VAL A 464 -59.25 -1.73 -20.15
C VAL A 464 -57.96 -1.41 -20.90
N CYS A 465 -57.17 -0.49 -20.35
CA CYS A 465 -55.81 -0.18 -20.78
C CYS A 465 -54.97 0.26 -19.58
N ASP A 466 -53.67 0.48 -19.79
CA ASP A 466 -52.73 0.94 -18.76
C ASP A 466 -52.73 0.05 -17.51
N LEU A 467 -52.83 -1.26 -17.72
CA LEU A 467 -53.00 -2.24 -16.66
C LEU A 467 -51.67 -2.55 -15.96
N GLN A 468 -51.67 -2.44 -14.62
CA GLN A 468 -50.46 -2.53 -13.82
C GLN A 468 -50.72 -3.18 -12.46
N LEU A 469 -49.84 -4.09 -12.06
CA LEU A 469 -49.76 -4.66 -10.72
C LEU A 469 -48.36 -4.44 -10.17
N GLU A 470 -48.23 -3.81 -9.01
CA GLU A 470 -46.93 -3.41 -8.44
C GLU A 470 -46.86 -3.73 -6.96
N ARG A 471 -45.66 -4.07 -6.46
CA ARG A 471 -45.42 -4.19 -5.01
C ARG A 471 -45.27 -2.81 -4.40
N GLY A 472 -46.04 -2.47 -3.39
CA GLY A 472 -45.97 -1.18 -2.71
C GLY A 472 -47.34 -0.67 -2.30
N THR A 473 -47.42 0.62 -1.98
CA THR A 473 -48.65 1.30 -1.55
C THR A 473 -49.02 2.50 -2.42
N ILE A 474 -48.21 2.83 -3.42
CA ILE A 474 -48.41 3.95 -4.33
C ILE A 474 -48.45 3.41 -5.76
N ALA A 475 -49.53 3.67 -6.49
CA ALA A 475 -49.60 3.38 -7.93
C ALA A 475 -48.70 4.34 -8.69
N THR A 476 -47.88 3.82 -9.58
CA THR A 476 -47.10 4.65 -10.51
C THR A 476 -47.76 4.70 -11.88
N ASP A 477 -47.31 5.60 -12.77
CA ASP A 477 -47.80 5.60 -14.15
C ASP A 477 -47.50 4.29 -14.86
N TRP A 478 -48.40 3.90 -15.77
CA TRP A 478 -48.29 2.62 -16.45
C TRP A 478 -46.98 2.52 -17.23
N LYS A 479 -46.29 1.38 -17.07
CA LYS A 479 -45.11 0.99 -17.83
C LYS A 479 -45.20 -0.50 -18.20
N PRO A 480 -44.56 -0.94 -19.30
CA PRO A 480 -44.43 -2.36 -19.62
C PRO A 480 -43.75 -3.14 -18.49
N SER A 481 -43.98 -4.45 -18.42
CA SER A 481 -43.21 -5.28 -17.49
C SER A 481 -41.74 -5.28 -17.90
N ILE A 482 -40.82 -5.35 -16.94
CA ILE A 482 -39.39 -5.56 -17.23
C ILE A 482 -39.13 -6.92 -17.90
N LEU A 483 -40.10 -7.84 -17.81
CA LEU A 483 -40.07 -9.15 -18.46
C LEU A 483 -40.75 -9.13 -19.85
N ASP A 484 -41.27 -7.98 -20.28
CA ASP A 484 -41.75 -7.81 -21.64
C ASP A 484 -40.58 -7.38 -22.52
N ASN A 485 -40.41 -8.06 -23.65
CA ASN A 485 -39.50 -7.58 -24.67
C ASN A 485 -40.14 -6.36 -25.32
N ASP A 486 -39.57 -5.17 -25.13
CA ASP A 486 -40.00 -3.98 -25.87
C ASP A 486 -39.14 -3.86 -27.15
N LYS A 487 -39.78 -3.48 -28.26
CA LYS A 487 -39.14 -3.06 -29.52
C LYS A 487 -38.05 -1.99 -29.29
N ALA A 488 -38.13 -1.23 -28.20
CA ALA A 488 -37.13 -0.26 -27.77
C ALA A 488 -35.95 -0.84 -26.95
N THR A 489 -36.04 -2.05 -26.39
CA THR A 489 -35.00 -2.62 -25.49
C THR A 489 -33.70 -2.94 -26.23
N ALA A 490 -33.79 -3.33 -27.51
CA ALA A 490 -32.63 -3.47 -28.38
C ALA A 490 -31.90 -2.12 -28.62
N GLY A 491 -32.60 -0.98 -28.47
CA GLY A 491 -32.04 0.36 -28.56
C GLY A 491 -31.56 0.94 -27.22
N PHE A 492 -32.13 0.54 -26.09
CA PHE A 492 -31.94 1.24 -24.81
C PHE A 492 -30.56 1.01 -24.15
N GLN A 493 -29.93 -0.15 -24.35
CA GLN A 493 -28.53 -0.36 -23.92
C GLN A 493 -27.56 0.57 -24.67
N SER A 494 -27.87 0.94 -25.91
CA SER A 494 -27.07 1.90 -26.67
C SER A 494 -27.32 3.36 -26.26
N ILE A 495 -28.47 3.65 -25.62
CA ILE A 495 -28.86 5.01 -25.22
C ILE A 495 -28.41 5.33 -23.79
N ASN A 496 -28.35 4.37 -22.85
CA ASN A 496 -27.84 4.64 -21.50
C ASN A 496 -26.37 5.09 -21.51
N TYR A 497 -25.57 4.48 -22.35
CA TYR A 497 -24.18 4.89 -22.59
C TYR A 497 -24.09 6.31 -23.18
N ILE A 498 -24.96 6.64 -24.13
CA ILE A 498 -25.05 7.97 -24.75
C ILE A 498 -25.60 9.01 -23.74
N ALA A 499 -26.51 8.62 -22.84
CA ALA A 499 -27.07 9.49 -21.82
C ALA A 499 -26.02 9.88 -20.77
N SER A 500 -25.14 8.97 -20.35
CA SER A 500 -23.98 9.29 -19.51
C SER A 500 -22.97 10.20 -20.24
N ALA A 501 -22.78 9.98 -21.55
CA ALA A 501 -21.93 10.83 -22.38
C ALA A 501 -22.48 12.27 -22.54
N ILE A 502 -23.81 12.43 -22.55
CA ILE A 502 -24.50 13.72 -22.77
C ILE A 502 -24.79 14.45 -21.46
N LYS A 503 -25.09 13.75 -20.36
CA LYS A 503 -25.49 14.37 -19.08
C LYS A 503 -24.32 15.06 -18.36
N ASP A 504 -23.10 14.53 -18.52
CA ASP A 504 -21.88 15.04 -17.88
C ASP A 504 -20.82 15.53 -18.88
N GLY A 505 -21.17 15.62 -20.18
CA GLY A 505 -20.22 15.93 -21.25
C GLY A 505 -20.00 17.43 -21.47
N SER A 506 -19.04 18.03 -20.78
CA SER A 506 -18.33 19.20 -21.33
C SER A 506 -17.22 18.71 -22.27
N VAL A 507 -17.00 19.43 -23.37
CA VAL A 507 -15.77 19.28 -24.15
C VAL A 507 -14.95 20.53 -23.89
N ASP A 508 -13.94 20.41 -23.03
CA ASP A 508 -13.01 21.50 -22.75
C ASP A 508 -11.80 21.38 -23.67
N ILE A 509 -11.52 22.47 -24.41
CA ILE A 509 -10.32 22.60 -25.25
C ILE A 509 -9.35 23.54 -24.54
N LEU A 510 -8.37 22.98 -23.84
CA LEU A 510 -7.40 23.71 -23.02
C LEU A 510 -6.02 23.67 -23.68
N GLY A 511 -5.65 24.75 -24.38
CA GLY A 511 -4.30 24.89 -24.95
C GLY A 511 -3.89 23.80 -25.95
N GLY A 512 -4.86 23.12 -26.57
CA GLY A 512 -4.65 21.99 -27.49
C GLY A 512 -4.99 20.60 -26.91
N LEU A 513 -5.26 20.51 -25.60
CA LEU A 513 -5.78 19.30 -24.96
C LEU A 513 -7.30 19.24 -25.12
N ILE A 514 -7.84 18.10 -25.59
CA ILE A 514 -9.29 17.84 -25.70
C ILE A 514 -9.68 16.94 -24.52
N LEU A 515 -10.45 17.47 -23.58
CA LEU A 515 -11.07 16.70 -22.50
C LEU A 515 -12.49 16.36 -22.92
N ALA A 516 -12.72 15.12 -23.32
CA ALA A 516 -14.02 14.64 -23.78
C ALA A 516 -14.28 13.22 -23.27
N ASN A 517 -15.52 12.97 -22.83
CA ASN A 517 -15.94 11.63 -22.38
C ASN A 517 -15.97 10.62 -23.54
N MET A 518 -16.15 11.08 -24.77
CA MET A 518 -16.15 10.23 -25.96
C MET A 518 -15.68 11.01 -27.19
N ILE A 519 -14.82 10.38 -28.00
CA ILE A 519 -14.35 10.90 -29.29
C ILE A 519 -14.74 9.88 -30.36
N GLN A 520 -15.59 10.28 -31.31
CA GLN A 520 -15.94 9.45 -32.46
C GLN A 520 -15.18 9.90 -33.70
N LEU A 521 -14.58 8.92 -34.39
CA LEU A 521 -13.82 9.12 -35.62
C LEU A 521 -14.57 8.47 -36.78
N GLY A 522 -14.59 9.14 -37.93
CA GLY A 522 -15.36 8.67 -39.07
C GLY A 522 -15.11 9.46 -40.35
N ASN A 523 -15.78 9.03 -41.42
CA ASN A 523 -15.81 9.75 -42.69
C ASN A 523 -16.67 11.01 -42.55
N TYR A 524 -16.04 12.17 -42.51
CA TYR A 524 -16.71 13.48 -42.41
C TYR A 524 -16.60 14.19 -43.76
N LYS A 525 -17.74 14.49 -44.39
CA LYS A 525 -17.82 15.21 -45.68
C LYS A 525 -18.94 16.24 -45.63
N ASP A 526 -18.67 17.41 -46.19
CA ASP A 526 -19.64 18.50 -46.34
C ASP A 526 -20.34 18.92 -45.03
N GLY A 527 -19.57 18.99 -43.93
CA GLY A 527 -20.10 19.38 -42.63
C GLY A 527 -20.95 18.29 -41.93
N LYS A 528 -20.97 17.06 -42.45
CA LYS A 528 -21.76 15.95 -41.90
C LYS A 528 -20.93 14.68 -41.74
N MET A 529 -21.12 14.02 -40.61
CA MET A 529 -20.60 12.68 -40.37
C MET A 529 -21.37 11.68 -41.25
N GLN A 530 -20.68 11.04 -42.19
CA GLN A 530 -21.26 10.07 -43.12
C GLN A 530 -21.25 8.65 -42.55
N LYS A 531 -20.16 8.30 -41.83
CA LYS A 531 -19.99 6.98 -41.20
C LYS A 531 -18.99 7.08 -40.07
N VAL A 532 -19.37 6.64 -38.87
CA VAL A 532 -18.42 6.41 -37.76
C VAL A 532 -17.67 5.10 -38.04
N THR A 533 -16.36 5.12 -37.86
CA THR A 533 -15.48 3.98 -38.15
C THR A 533 -14.61 3.58 -36.97
N ALA A 534 -14.44 4.46 -35.98
CA ALA A 534 -13.61 4.23 -34.81
C ALA A 534 -13.97 5.23 -33.70
N GLY A 535 -13.35 5.08 -32.54
CA GLY A 535 -13.40 6.08 -31.49
C GLY A 535 -12.71 5.67 -30.20
N VAL A 536 -12.79 6.58 -29.24
CA VAL A 536 -12.23 6.49 -27.89
C VAL A 536 -13.32 6.85 -26.90
N SER A 537 -13.39 6.15 -25.78
CA SER A 537 -14.28 6.46 -24.67
C SER A 537 -13.52 6.54 -23.35
N GLY A 538 -13.93 7.49 -22.52
CA GLY A 538 -13.58 7.56 -21.10
C GLY A 538 -14.73 7.15 -20.19
N ILE A 539 -15.82 6.62 -20.73
CA ILE A 539 -16.99 6.17 -19.97
C ILE A 539 -16.65 4.80 -19.36
N TYR A 540 -16.56 4.76 -18.04
CA TYR A 540 -16.20 3.58 -17.26
C TYR A 540 -17.22 3.31 -16.16
N ASN A 541 -17.98 2.24 -16.30
CA ASN A 541 -18.87 1.68 -15.28
C ASN A 541 -18.31 0.34 -14.78
N ASP A 542 -17.73 -0.47 -15.67
CA ASP A 542 -17.00 -1.69 -15.36
C ASP A 542 -15.84 -1.95 -16.34
N ASP A 543 -15.06 -3.01 -16.08
CA ASP A 543 -13.88 -3.40 -16.85
C ASP A 543 -14.20 -3.87 -18.28
N ASP A 544 -15.47 -4.16 -18.58
CA ASP A 544 -15.93 -4.60 -19.90
C ASP A 544 -16.33 -3.42 -20.80
N ASP A 545 -16.41 -2.20 -20.26
CA ASP A 545 -16.71 -1.02 -21.06
C ASP A 545 -15.61 -0.75 -22.11
N VAL A 546 -16.06 -0.36 -23.31
CA VAL A 546 -15.20 -0.13 -24.47
C VAL A 546 -14.37 1.14 -24.27
N ALA A 547 -13.04 1.01 -24.18
CA ALA A 547 -12.12 2.15 -24.12
C ALA A 547 -11.74 2.64 -25.53
N PHE A 548 -11.45 1.72 -26.45
CA PHE A 548 -11.07 2.02 -27.82
C PHE A 548 -11.72 1.05 -28.81
N TRP A 549 -12.15 1.56 -29.96
CA TRP A 549 -12.66 0.69 -31.02
C TRP A 549 -12.30 1.20 -32.42
N ALA A 550 -12.22 0.27 -33.38
CA ALA A 550 -12.06 0.55 -34.79
C ALA A 550 -12.71 -0.51 -35.69
N GLY A 551 -13.02 -0.11 -36.92
CA GLY A 551 -13.66 -0.98 -37.91
C GLY A 551 -15.15 -1.23 -37.63
N GLY A 552 -15.83 -0.29 -36.97
CA GLY A 552 -17.26 -0.39 -36.64
C GLY A 552 -17.75 0.83 -35.85
N THR A 553 -19.04 0.83 -35.50
CA THR A 553 -19.59 1.80 -34.56
C THR A 553 -19.36 1.34 -33.12
N LEU A 554 -19.57 2.25 -32.16
CA LEU A 554 -19.52 1.92 -30.74
C LEU A 554 -20.53 0.81 -30.37
N GLN A 555 -21.74 0.83 -30.93
CA GLN A 555 -22.72 -0.23 -30.66
C GLN A 555 -22.20 -1.60 -31.09
N GLN A 556 -21.51 -1.65 -32.24
CA GLN A 556 -20.89 -2.88 -32.72
C GLN A 556 -19.72 -3.30 -31.83
N ALA A 557 -18.97 -2.35 -31.24
CA ALA A 557 -17.89 -2.63 -30.30
C ALA A 557 -18.42 -3.19 -28.98
N ILE A 558 -19.47 -2.59 -28.42
CA ILE A 558 -20.18 -3.09 -27.24
C ILE A 558 -20.73 -4.50 -27.49
N LEU A 559 -21.32 -4.72 -28.67
CA LEU A 559 -21.79 -6.06 -29.09
C LEU A 559 -20.62 -7.06 -29.14
N THR A 560 -19.46 -6.67 -29.68
CA THR A 560 -18.27 -7.53 -29.71
C THR A 560 -17.90 -7.99 -28.29
N VAL A 561 -17.77 -7.05 -27.35
CA VAL A 561 -17.39 -7.40 -25.96
C VAL A 561 -18.43 -8.33 -25.33
N MET A 562 -19.73 -7.98 -25.43
CA MET A 562 -20.79 -8.79 -24.82
C MET A 562 -20.87 -10.22 -25.36
N ARG A 563 -20.54 -10.42 -26.65
CA ARG A 563 -20.52 -11.75 -27.27
C ARG A 563 -19.41 -12.63 -26.71
N PHE A 564 -18.20 -12.09 -26.57
CA PHE A 564 -17.04 -12.85 -26.08
C PHE A 564 -16.97 -12.98 -24.56
N ARG A 565 -17.46 -11.98 -23.82
CA ARG A 565 -17.49 -12.00 -22.34
C ARG A 565 -18.28 -13.18 -21.80
N ASN A 566 -19.44 -13.45 -22.40
CA ASN A 566 -20.36 -14.48 -21.92
C ASN A 566 -19.96 -15.90 -22.39
N ASP A 567 -19.12 -16.01 -23.42
CA ASP A 567 -18.60 -17.27 -23.94
C ASP A 567 -17.22 -17.05 -24.59
N PRO A 568 -16.11 -17.34 -23.86
CA PRO A 568 -14.76 -17.21 -24.38
C PRO A 568 -14.47 -18.11 -25.60
N ASN A 569 -15.27 -19.16 -25.81
CA ASN A 569 -15.15 -20.07 -26.93
C ASN A 569 -16.05 -19.67 -28.12
N TYR A 570 -16.74 -18.54 -28.02
CA TYR A 570 -17.65 -18.08 -29.07
C TYR A 570 -16.92 -17.90 -30.39
N GLN A 571 -17.40 -18.60 -31.42
CA GLN A 571 -16.90 -18.52 -32.79
C GLN A 571 -17.99 -17.95 -33.69
N PRO A 572 -18.09 -16.62 -33.78
CA PRO A 572 -19.03 -15.95 -34.67
C PRO A 572 -18.74 -16.28 -36.14
N THR A 573 -19.81 -16.46 -36.89
CA THR A 573 -19.80 -16.56 -38.35
C THR A 573 -19.40 -15.24 -39.02
N ASP A 574 -19.02 -15.27 -40.30
CA ASP A 574 -18.70 -14.05 -41.05
C ASP A 574 -19.88 -13.06 -41.12
N GLU A 575 -21.12 -13.56 -41.11
CA GLU A 575 -22.34 -12.75 -41.08
C GLU A 575 -22.57 -12.10 -39.71
N GLU A 576 -22.31 -12.83 -38.62
CA GLU A 576 -22.36 -12.24 -37.27
C GLU A 576 -21.28 -11.18 -37.11
N TRP A 577 -20.05 -11.44 -37.57
CA TRP A 577 -18.97 -10.47 -37.45
C TRP A 577 -19.18 -9.21 -38.29
N ALA A 578 -19.91 -9.28 -39.40
CA ALA A 578 -20.27 -8.09 -40.17
C ALA A 578 -21.06 -7.06 -39.32
N ASN A 579 -21.69 -7.51 -38.24
CA ASN A 579 -22.41 -6.67 -37.29
C ASN A 579 -21.58 -6.30 -36.03
N MET A 580 -20.31 -6.72 -35.96
CA MET A 580 -19.39 -6.49 -34.84
C MET A 580 -18.25 -5.56 -35.25
N ALA A 581 -17.60 -4.90 -34.28
CA ALA A 581 -16.41 -4.10 -34.57
C ALA A 581 -15.19 -5.01 -34.78
N ASN A 582 -14.30 -4.64 -35.71
CA ASN A 582 -13.12 -5.44 -36.05
C ASN A 582 -11.98 -5.32 -35.02
N PHE A 583 -11.93 -4.22 -34.26
CA PHE A 583 -10.97 -4.03 -33.19
C PHE A 583 -11.65 -3.36 -32.01
N VAL A 584 -11.51 -3.94 -30.82
CA VAL A 584 -12.04 -3.41 -29.57
C VAL A 584 -11.03 -3.65 -28.45
N ALA A 585 -10.79 -2.64 -27.63
CA ALA A 585 -10.08 -2.76 -26.37
C ALA A 585 -10.96 -2.21 -25.23
N THR A 586 -11.11 -2.99 -24.15
CA THR A 586 -11.90 -2.59 -22.98
C THR A 586 -11.04 -1.81 -21.97
N HIS A 587 -11.68 -1.14 -21.02
CA HIS A 587 -10.98 -0.47 -19.92
C HIS A 587 -10.23 -1.46 -19.00
N GLY A 588 -10.73 -2.69 -18.86
CA GLY A 588 -10.09 -3.79 -18.14
C GLY A 588 -8.88 -4.42 -18.84
N GLY A 589 -8.67 -4.10 -20.12
CA GLY A 589 -7.50 -4.52 -20.90
C GLY A 589 -7.74 -5.69 -21.87
N ASP A 590 -8.96 -6.22 -21.97
CA ASP A 590 -9.30 -7.23 -22.96
C ASP A 590 -9.30 -6.63 -24.37
N THR A 591 -8.76 -7.39 -25.33
CA THR A 591 -8.63 -6.94 -26.72
C THR A 591 -9.19 -7.97 -27.69
N PHE A 592 -10.14 -7.56 -28.52
CA PHE A 592 -10.78 -8.38 -29.55
C PHE A 592 -10.37 -7.86 -30.93
N LEU A 593 -9.86 -8.75 -31.79
CA LEU A 593 -9.35 -8.38 -33.12
C LEU A 593 -9.80 -9.36 -34.19
N ARG A 594 -10.33 -8.84 -35.30
CA ARG A 594 -10.60 -9.56 -36.54
C ARG A 594 -9.61 -9.11 -37.61
N GLY A 595 -8.75 -10.01 -38.05
CA GLY A 595 -7.78 -9.76 -39.12
C GLY A 595 -6.39 -10.28 -38.79
N TYR A 596 -5.38 -9.67 -39.41
CA TYR A 596 -3.98 -10.07 -39.27
C TYR A 596 -3.24 -9.18 -38.25
N ILE A 597 -2.43 -9.79 -37.39
CA ILE A 597 -1.52 -9.09 -36.48
C ILE A 597 -0.10 -9.19 -37.05
N TYR A 598 0.45 -8.06 -37.48
CA TYR A 598 1.85 -7.95 -37.90
C TYR A 598 2.68 -7.39 -36.74
N ALA A 599 3.40 -8.24 -36.01
CA ALA A 599 4.16 -7.84 -34.82
C ALA A 599 5.65 -8.23 -34.93
N LEU A 600 6.52 -7.25 -35.17
CA LEU A 600 7.97 -7.45 -35.12
C LEU A 600 8.42 -7.59 -33.66
N GLY A 601 8.89 -8.78 -33.28
CA GLY A 601 9.35 -9.05 -31.90
C GLY A 601 8.22 -9.24 -30.88
N GLY A 602 7.00 -9.56 -31.32
CA GLY A 602 5.86 -9.78 -30.43
C GLY A 602 6.12 -10.85 -29.36
N LYS A 603 5.72 -10.57 -28.11
CA LYS A 603 5.85 -11.49 -26.97
C LYS A 603 4.46 -11.78 -26.38
N PHE A 604 4.02 -13.02 -26.52
CA PHE A 604 2.78 -13.51 -25.92
C PHE A 604 3.09 -14.25 -24.61
N ARG A 605 2.33 -13.96 -23.54
CA ARG A 605 2.45 -14.62 -22.24
C ARG A 605 1.09 -15.22 -21.88
N GLY A 606 1.07 -16.44 -21.38
CA GLY A 606 -0.16 -17.17 -21.06
C GLY A 606 -0.42 -18.32 -22.04
N VAL A 607 -1.68 -18.71 -22.14
CA VAL A 607 -2.13 -19.79 -23.03
C VAL A 607 -2.34 -19.21 -24.43
N VAL A 608 -1.81 -19.89 -25.45
CA VAL A 608 -2.07 -19.58 -26.86
C VAL A 608 -2.85 -20.76 -27.45
N GLU A 609 -4.14 -20.55 -27.69
CA GLU A 609 -5.01 -21.54 -28.33
C GLU A 609 -5.15 -21.22 -29.81
N ALA A 610 -4.80 -22.18 -30.67
CA ALA A 610 -4.96 -22.09 -32.11
C ALA A 610 -5.81 -23.26 -32.60
N LEU A 611 -7.02 -22.96 -33.06
CA LEU A 611 -7.94 -23.97 -33.61
C LEU A 611 -7.53 -24.48 -35.00
N GLY A 612 -6.59 -23.79 -35.64
CA GLY A 612 -5.98 -24.17 -36.90
C GLY A 612 -4.86 -23.19 -37.29
N GLY A 613 -3.95 -23.61 -38.17
CA GLY A 613 -2.88 -22.76 -38.68
C GLY A 613 -1.53 -23.47 -38.78
N PHE A 614 -0.50 -22.71 -39.17
CA PHE A 614 0.89 -23.17 -39.26
C PHE A 614 1.77 -22.38 -38.30
N PHE A 615 2.56 -23.08 -37.48
CA PHE A 615 3.65 -22.49 -36.71
C PHE A 615 4.95 -22.68 -37.50
N ARG A 616 5.65 -21.59 -37.81
CA ARG A 616 6.93 -21.62 -38.54
C ARG A 616 8.02 -20.98 -37.69
N GLY A 617 9.20 -21.61 -37.67
CA GLY A 617 10.37 -21.13 -36.92
C GLY A 617 10.74 -22.05 -35.77
N LYS A 618 11.66 -21.58 -34.93
CA LYS A 618 12.17 -22.31 -33.76
C LYS A 618 11.13 -22.31 -32.63
N VAL A 619 10.89 -23.48 -32.04
CA VAL A 619 10.03 -23.66 -30.86
C VAL A 619 10.86 -24.25 -29.73
N GLU A 620 10.80 -23.63 -28.55
CA GLU A 620 11.59 -24.02 -27.38
C GLU A 620 10.68 -24.02 -26.13
N THR A 621 10.65 -25.13 -25.39
CA THR A 621 9.70 -25.30 -24.28
C THR A 621 10.13 -24.58 -22.99
N SER A 622 11.42 -24.27 -22.84
CA SER A 622 11.96 -23.54 -21.68
C SER A 622 13.27 -22.85 -22.07
N VAL A 623 13.52 -21.67 -21.50
CA VAL A 623 14.80 -20.95 -21.68
C VAL A 623 15.93 -21.57 -20.84
N ASP A 624 15.58 -22.12 -19.67
CA ASP A 624 16.53 -22.72 -18.73
C ASP A 624 16.09 -24.13 -18.32
N GLY A 625 17.04 -24.96 -17.91
CA GLY A 625 16.77 -26.32 -17.49
C GLY A 625 16.49 -27.27 -18.65
N LYS A 626 15.76 -28.35 -18.35
CA LYS A 626 15.37 -29.36 -19.35
C LYS A 626 14.39 -28.76 -20.35
N ARG A 627 14.65 -28.96 -21.64
CA ARG A 627 13.84 -28.36 -22.71
C ARG A 627 13.79 -29.24 -23.95
N ILE A 628 12.72 -29.06 -24.71
CA ILE A 628 12.54 -29.62 -26.04
C ILE A 628 12.64 -28.47 -27.04
N VAL A 629 13.42 -28.66 -28.10
CA VAL A 629 13.66 -27.65 -29.13
C VAL A 629 13.32 -28.25 -30.48
N ILE A 630 12.43 -27.60 -31.23
CA ILE A 630 12.22 -27.84 -32.66
C ILE A 630 12.93 -26.70 -33.40
N ASP A 631 13.93 -27.05 -34.20
CA ASP A 631 14.81 -26.08 -34.85
C ASP A 631 14.85 -26.35 -36.36
N PRO A 632 14.14 -25.55 -37.18
CA PRO A 632 14.12 -25.74 -38.62
C PRO A 632 15.46 -25.37 -39.29
N ASP A 633 16.29 -24.52 -38.66
CA ASP A 633 17.60 -24.18 -39.23
C ASP A 633 18.58 -25.35 -39.10
N LYS A 634 18.40 -26.18 -38.06
CA LYS A 634 19.14 -27.42 -37.86
C LYS A 634 18.46 -28.65 -38.47
N ASN A 635 17.21 -28.53 -38.89
CA ASN A 635 16.32 -29.66 -39.26
C ASN A 635 16.18 -30.71 -38.15
N THR A 636 16.02 -30.27 -36.89
CA THR A 636 16.03 -31.17 -35.73
C THR A 636 14.86 -30.97 -34.75
N LEU A 637 14.48 -32.04 -34.05
CA LEU A 637 13.80 -32.02 -32.75
C LEU A 637 14.76 -32.59 -31.69
N GLU A 638 15.11 -31.78 -30.70
CA GLU A 638 16.14 -32.09 -29.71
C GLU A 638 15.60 -32.01 -28.27
N MET A 639 16.01 -32.92 -27.39
CA MET A 639 15.79 -32.83 -25.93
C MET A 639 17.10 -32.55 -25.22
N TYR A 640 17.10 -31.54 -24.36
CA TYR A 640 18.28 -31.06 -23.65
C TYR A 640 18.20 -31.33 -22.14
N THR A 641 19.35 -31.62 -21.53
CA THR A 641 19.52 -31.62 -20.07
C THR A 641 19.54 -30.19 -19.50
N THR A 642 19.61 -30.09 -18.17
CA THR A 642 19.74 -28.79 -17.47
C THR A 642 21.07 -28.11 -17.78
N GLU A 643 22.12 -28.89 -18.02
CA GLU A 643 23.47 -28.45 -18.35
C GLU A 643 23.64 -28.09 -19.83
N GLY A 644 22.59 -28.27 -20.65
CA GLY A 644 22.60 -27.92 -22.07
C GLY A 644 23.08 -29.04 -23.00
N HIS A 645 23.15 -30.28 -22.54
CA HIS A 645 23.53 -31.43 -23.36
C HIS A 645 22.33 -32.03 -24.10
N ALA A 646 22.42 -32.22 -25.41
CA ALA A 646 21.37 -32.88 -26.19
C ALA A 646 21.40 -34.39 -25.95
N THR A 647 20.33 -34.96 -25.38
CA THR A 647 20.18 -36.39 -25.05
C THR A 647 19.35 -37.19 -26.04
N LEU A 648 18.44 -36.51 -26.75
CA LEU A 648 17.66 -37.09 -27.84
C LEU A 648 17.70 -36.10 -29.00
N ILE A 649 18.00 -36.58 -30.20
CA ILE A 649 17.99 -35.80 -31.43
C ILE A 649 17.24 -36.63 -32.48
N LEU A 650 16.16 -36.07 -33.01
CA LEU A 650 15.54 -36.51 -34.26
C LEU A 650 15.96 -35.50 -35.32
N ARG A 651 16.55 -35.97 -36.42
CA ARG A 651 17.13 -35.07 -37.42
C ARG A 651 16.86 -35.58 -38.83
N PHE A 652 16.66 -34.65 -39.76
CA PHE A 652 16.78 -34.94 -41.18
C PHE A 652 18.23 -34.80 -41.61
N ASP A 653 18.78 -35.84 -42.20
CA ASP A 653 20.14 -35.90 -42.71
C ASP A 653 20.15 -36.27 -44.20
N THR A 654 21.27 -36.03 -44.87
CA THR A 654 21.45 -36.34 -46.28
C THR A 654 22.72 -37.16 -46.45
N SER A 655 22.62 -38.32 -47.08
CA SER A 655 23.77 -39.17 -47.34
C SER A 655 24.70 -38.53 -48.37
N SER A 656 25.94 -39.02 -48.44
CA SER A 656 26.93 -38.56 -49.43
C SER A 656 26.48 -38.73 -50.89
N ASP A 657 25.56 -39.67 -51.15
CA ASP A 657 24.94 -39.93 -52.45
C ASP A 657 23.60 -39.20 -52.66
N GLY A 658 23.22 -38.30 -51.75
CA GLY A 658 22.12 -37.34 -51.92
C GLY A 658 20.74 -37.82 -51.48
N TRP A 659 20.64 -38.96 -50.79
CA TRP A 659 19.36 -39.44 -50.25
C TRP A 659 19.06 -38.77 -48.91
N GLU A 660 17.85 -38.24 -48.76
CA GLU A 660 17.36 -37.69 -47.50
C GLU A 660 16.77 -38.80 -46.62
N TYR A 661 17.11 -38.78 -45.33
CA TYR A 661 16.55 -39.71 -44.35
C TYR A 661 16.45 -39.06 -42.97
N GLY A 662 15.65 -39.67 -42.10
CA GLY A 662 15.58 -39.32 -40.69
C GLY A 662 16.46 -40.25 -39.85
N ASP A 663 17.22 -39.71 -38.91
CA ASP A 663 17.90 -40.48 -37.88
C ASP A 663 17.45 -40.12 -36.45
N LEU A 664 17.57 -41.09 -35.55
CA LEU A 664 17.36 -40.93 -34.11
C LEU A 664 18.68 -41.15 -33.39
N ILE A 665 19.15 -40.14 -32.66
CA ILE A 665 20.37 -40.19 -31.85
C ILE A 665 19.99 -40.10 -30.38
N LEU A 666 20.42 -41.09 -29.60
CA LEU A 666 20.26 -41.16 -28.14
C LEU A 666 21.62 -41.03 -27.48
N ARG A 667 21.78 -40.07 -26.58
CA ARG A 667 23.04 -39.77 -25.89
C ARG A 667 22.91 -39.88 -24.39
N LYS A 668 23.92 -40.46 -23.75
CA LYS A 668 24.08 -40.50 -22.30
C LYS A 668 25.36 -39.78 -21.90
N TYR A 669 25.23 -38.84 -20.98
CA TYR A 669 26.35 -38.08 -20.42
C TYR A 669 26.61 -38.47 -18.96
N ALA A 670 27.84 -38.31 -18.51
CA ALA A 670 28.22 -38.27 -17.09
C ALA A 670 28.99 -36.96 -16.86
N GLY A 671 28.37 -35.99 -16.19
CA GLY A 671 28.84 -34.60 -16.24
C GLY A 671 28.79 -34.07 -17.67
N ASP A 672 29.88 -33.45 -18.13
CA ASP A 672 30.02 -32.92 -19.49
C ASP A 672 30.58 -33.94 -20.50
N GLN A 673 30.88 -35.16 -20.06
CA GLN A 673 31.43 -36.20 -20.92
C GLN A 673 30.32 -37.04 -21.54
N LEU A 674 30.30 -37.14 -22.87
CA LEU A 674 29.49 -38.12 -23.60
C LEU A 674 30.06 -39.53 -23.34
N ILE A 675 29.22 -40.44 -22.86
CA ILE A 675 29.60 -41.79 -22.45
C ILE A 675 29.12 -42.83 -23.47
N LEU A 676 27.85 -42.73 -23.86
CA LEU A 676 27.23 -43.62 -24.83
C LEU A 676 26.44 -42.80 -25.85
N GLU A 677 26.54 -43.20 -27.12
CA GLU A 677 25.71 -42.70 -28.21
C GLU A 677 25.13 -43.88 -28.98
N THR A 678 23.82 -43.90 -29.15
CA THR A 678 23.14 -44.84 -30.04
C THR A 678 22.52 -44.07 -31.19
N THR A 679 22.93 -44.36 -32.42
CA THR A 679 22.34 -43.78 -33.61
C THR A 679 21.59 -44.84 -34.40
N VAL A 680 20.31 -44.59 -34.63
CA VAL A 680 19.42 -45.41 -35.45
C VAL A 680 19.28 -44.75 -36.81
N TYR A 681 19.88 -45.39 -37.81
CA TYR A 681 19.75 -45.06 -39.22
C TYR A 681 18.70 -45.96 -39.88
N PRO A 682 18.20 -45.61 -41.08
CA PRO A 682 17.32 -46.50 -41.84
C PRO A 682 17.93 -47.89 -42.10
N GLU A 683 19.24 -47.96 -42.38
CA GLU A 683 19.92 -49.21 -42.72
C GLU A 683 20.66 -49.88 -41.56
N ARG A 684 20.84 -49.22 -40.41
CA ARG A 684 21.67 -49.75 -39.31
C ARG A 684 21.40 -49.12 -37.95
N ILE A 685 21.80 -49.81 -36.89
CA ILE A 685 21.90 -49.25 -35.54
C ILE A 685 23.38 -49.26 -35.15
N ARG A 686 23.89 -48.13 -34.69
CA ARG A 686 25.25 -47.98 -34.19
C ARG A 686 25.21 -47.64 -32.71
N ILE A 687 25.94 -48.38 -31.87
CA ILE A 687 26.04 -48.14 -30.43
C ILE A 687 27.51 -47.92 -30.10
N GLN A 688 27.85 -46.70 -29.69
CA GLN A 688 29.21 -46.26 -29.41
C GLN A 688 29.41 -46.06 -27.91
N ASN A 689 30.47 -46.65 -27.36
CA ASN A 689 30.98 -46.36 -26.04
C ASN A 689 32.20 -45.45 -26.15
N HIS A 690 32.02 -44.19 -25.78
CA HIS A 690 33.05 -43.16 -25.87
C HIS A 690 34.07 -43.23 -24.72
N VAL A 691 33.81 -44.02 -23.67
CA VAL A 691 34.78 -44.24 -22.57
C VAL A 691 35.74 -45.35 -22.92
N GLU A 692 35.22 -46.47 -23.43
CA GLU A 692 36.03 -47.63 -23.81
C GLU A 692 36.55 -47.54 -25.25
N ASN A 693 36.10 -46.55 -26.04
CA ASN A 693 36.35 -46.43 -27.47
C ASN A 693 35.93 -47.68 -28.26
N THR A 694 34.77 -48.25 -27.92
CA THR A 694 34.22 -49.45 -28.58
C THR A 694 32.93 -49.10 -29.33
N ASP A 695 32.60 -49.90 -30.36
CA ASP A 695 31.44 -49.69 -31.22
C ASP A 695 30.76 -51.01 -31.57
N ILE A 696 29.44 -51.02 -31.63
CA ILE A 696 28.62 -52.13 -32.12
C ILE A 696 27.74 -51.60 -33.24
N ILE A 697 27.88 -52.18 -34.44
CA ILE A 697 27.06 -51.86 -35.60
C ILE A 697 26.18 -53.07 -35.93
N LEU A 698 24.87 -52.89 -35.85
CA LEU A 698 23.86 -53.85 -36.27
C LEU A 698 23.35 -53.44 -37.65
N ASN A 699 23.63 -54.26 -38.66
CA ASN A 699 23.12 -54.11 -40.02
C ASN A 699 22.25 -55.35 -40.37
N PRO A 700 21.43 -55.31 -41.44
CA PRO A 700 20.59 -56.45 -41.85
C PRO A 700 21.35 -57.77 -42.06
N ASN A 701 22.64 -57.69 -42.40
CA ASN A 701 23.44 -58.86 -42.77
C ASN A 701 24.37 -59.37 -41.64
N ASN A 702 24.71 -58.52 -40.67
CA ASN A 702 25.69 -58.83 -39.63
C ASN A 702 25.62 -57.88 -38.43
N VAL A 703 26.21 -58.33 -37.32
CA VAL A 703 26.61 -57.49 -36.19
C VAL A 703 28.14 -57.40 -36.20
N SER A 704 28.66 -56.19 -36.19
CA SER A 704 30.09 -55.90 -36.14
C SER A 704 30.43 -55.23 -34.82
N PHE A 705 31.44 -55.73 -34.12
CA PHE A 705 32.00 -55.18 -32.89
C PHE A 705 33.39 -54.63 -33.20
N TYR A 706 33.67 -53.43 -32.70
CA TYR A 706 34.96 -52.76 -32.83
C TYR A 706 35.54 -52.48 -31.45
N GLY A 707 36.80 -52.87 -31.26
CA GLY A 707 37.59 -52.64 -30.07
C GLY A 707 38.38 -51.33 -30.11
N SER A 708 38.89 -50.92 -28.95
CA SER A 708 39.58 -49.65 -28.73
C SER A 708 40.86 -49.43 -29.53
N LYS A 709 41.46 -50.48 -30.09
CA LYS A 709 42.73 -50.43 -30.84
C LYS A 709 42.58 -50.90 -32.29
N GLY A 710 41.35 -50.91 -32.80
CA GLY A 710 41.04 -51.35 -34.16
C GLY A 710 40.77 -52.85 -34.27
N GLU A 711 40.60 -53.56 -33.15
CA GLU A 711 40.14 -54.95 -33.18
C GLU A 711 38.72 -55.03 -33.74
N THR A 712 38.43 -56.04 -34.55
CA THR A 712 37.11 -56.31 -35.12
C THR A 712 36.64 -57.73 -34.82
N LEU A 713 35.35 -57.87 -34.57
CA LEU A 713 34.61 -59.14 -34.59
C LEU A 713 33.33 -58.93 -35.41
N LEU A 714 33.14 -59.72 -36.46
CA LEU A 714 31.93 -59.75 -37.27
C LEU A 714 31.22 -61.08 -37.06
N VAL A 715 29.92 -61.03 -36.77
CA VAL A 715 29.06 -62.20 -36.66
C VAL A 715 27.82 -61.97 -37.52
N GLY A 716 27.61 -62.84 -38.50
CA GLY A 716 26.45 -62.72 -39.38
C GLY A 716 26.28 -63.90 -40.31
N MET A 717 25.60 -63.67 -41.43
CA MET A 717 25.35 -64.68 -42.44
C MET A 717 25.87 -64.19 -43.79
N LYS A 718 26.55 -65.08 -44.53
CA LYS A 718 27.05 -64.80 -45.87
C LYS A 718 26.24 -65.61 -46.90
N PRO A 719 25.71 -64.99 -47.97
CA PRO A 719 25.05 -65.71 -49.04
C PRO A 719 26.06 -66.53 -49.85
N VAL A 720 25.67 -67.75 -50.21
CA VAL A 720 26.38 -68.62 -51.16
C VAL A 720 25.57 -68.64 -52.46
N TYR A 721 26.20 -68.28 -53.57
CA TYR A 721 25.54 -68.12 -54.86
C TYR A 721 25.65 -69.38 -55.73
N ASN A 722 24.63 -69.67 -56.54
CA ASN A 722 24.64 -70.72 -57.57
C ASN A 722 24.59 -70.14 -59.00
N GLY A 723 25.33 -69.06 -59.24
CA GLY A 723 25.44 -68.40 -60.54
C GLY A 723 24.43 -67.27 -60.78
N VAL A 724 23.16 -67.43 -60.40
CA VAL A 724 22.12 -66.40 -60.65
C VAL A 724 21.32 -66.01 -59.41
N GLY A 725 21.34 -66.81 -58.33
CA GLY A 725 20.64 -66.50 -57.08
C GLY A 725 21.37 -66.96 -55.82
N VAL A 726 20.83 -66.58 -54.66
CA VAL A 726 21.33 -67.06 -53.36
C VAL A 726 20.80 -68.49 -53.13
N TYR A 727 21.70 -69.46 -53.05
CA TYR A 727 21.40 -70.88 -52.84
C TYR A 727 21.21 -71.21 -51.36
N LYS A 728 22.07 -70.67 -50.50
CA LYS A 728 21.95 -70.79 -49.03
C LYS A 728 22.72 -69.69 -48.34
N HIS A 729 22.43 -69.46 -47.07
CA HIS A 729 23.24 -68.64 -46.20
C HIS A 729 24.08 -69.53 -45.28
N VAL A 730 25.33 -69.14 -45.04
CA VAL A 730 26.24 -69.82 -44.11
C VAL A 730 26.67 -68.84 -43.02
N ALA A 731 26.99 -69.35 -41.82
CA ALA A 731 27.55 -68.52 -40.77
C ALA A 731 28.84 -67.84 -41.25
N ASN A 732 28.95 -66.54 -40.99
CA ASN A 732 30.10 -65.71 -41.31
C ASN A 732 30.60 -65.10 -40.01
N ILE A 733 31.66 -65.67 -39.45
CA ILE A 733 32.31 -65.19 -38.24
C ILE A 733 33.75 -64.85 -38.61
N ASP A 734 34.11 -63.59 -38.42
CA ASP A 734 35.46 -63.08 -38.69
C ASP A 734 35.94 -62.30 -37.46
N CYS A 735 37.18 -62.51 -37.04
CA CYS A 735 37.77 -61.80 -35.92
C CYS A 735 39.23 -61.50 -36.22
N SER A 736 39.60 -60.23 -36.10
CA SER A 736 40.98 -59.78 -36.28
C SER A 736 41.95 -60.29 -35.20
N ASN A 737 41.42 -60.66 -34.02
CA ASN A 737 42.23 -61.06 -32.87
C ASN A 737 41.50 -62.11 -32.03
N TRP A 738 41.70 -63.39 -32.35
CA TRP A 738 41.13 -64.49 -31.58
C TRP A 738 41.90 -64.71 -30.28
N PRO A 739 41.21 -65.02 -29.15
CA PRO A 739 41.89 -65.25 -27.89
C PRO A 739 42.70 -66.54 -27.92
N GLY A 740 43.84 -66.54 -27.22
CA GLY A 740 44.64 -67.74 -27.00
C GLY A 740 44.03 -68.64 -25.93
N LYS A 741 44.57 -69.85 -25.78
CA LYS A 741 44.10 -70.84 -24.79
C LYS A 741 44.13 -70.31 -23.35
N ASP A 742 45.09 -69.44 -23.04
CA ASP A 742 45.31 -68.90 -21.70
C ASP A 742 44.42 -67.68 -21.40
N ASP A 743 43.85 -67.04 -22.44
CA ASP A 743 42.99 -65.86 -22.32
C ASP A 743 41.52 -66.21 -22.05
N VAL A 744 41.17 -67.51 -22.07
CA VAL A 744 39.78 -67.97 -21.97
C VAL A 744 39.55 -68.89 -20.76
N SER A 745 38.34 -68.86 -20.22
CA SER A 745 37.83 -69.73 -19.15
C SER A 745 37.18 -71.00 -19.70
N SER A 746 36.88 -71.96 -18.81
CA SER A 746 36.10 -73.16 -19.17
C SER A 746 34.77 -72.76 -19.83
N GLY A 747 34.46 -73.38 -20.97
CA GLY A 747 33.28 -73.11 -21.81
C GLY A 747 33.48 -72.03 -22.88
N GLN A 748 34.62 -71.33 -22.91
CA GLN A 748 34.89 -70.29 -23.91
C GLN A 748 35.71 -70.82 -25.10
N VAL A 749 35.62 -70.12 -26.23
CA VAL A 749 36.26 -70.46 -27.51
C VAL A 749 37.61 -69.75 -27.63
N TYR A 750 38.65 -70.49 -28.03
CA TYR A 750 39.98 -69.97 -28.36
C TYR A 750 40.49 -70.51 -29.69
N VAL A 751 41.52 -69.89 -30.26
CA VAL A 751 42.21 -70.41 -31.44
C VAL A 751 43.61 -70.88 -31.06
N GLU A 752 43.99 -72.05 -31.57
CA GLU A 752 45.36 -72.53 -31.52
C GLU A 752 45.95 -72.43 -32.93
N TYR A 753 47.03 -71.66 -33.05
CA TYR A 753 47.73 -71.43 -34.31
C TYR A 753 48.91 -72.40 -34.43
N GLU A 754 48.97 -73.10 -35.56
CA GLU A 754 50.17 -73.84 -35.97
C GLU A 754 51.05 -72.88 -36.79
N THR A 755 52.31 -72.73 -36.38
CA THR A 755 53.28 -71.87 -37.07
C THR A 755 54.47 -72.68 -37.57
N VAL A 756 54.91 -72.41 -38.80
CA VAL A 756 56.12 -72.96 -39.41
C VAL A 756 56.99 -71.78 -39.83
N GLU A 757 58.22 -71.69 -39.32
CA GLU A 757 59.17 -70.58 -39.57
C GLU A 757 58.59 -69.18 -39.26
N GLY A 758 57.69 -69.08 -38.28
CA GLY A 758 57.05 -67.82 -37.89
C GLY A 758 55.85 -67.41 -38.75
N VAL A 759 55.45 -68.23 -39.73
CA VAL A 759 54.25 -68.05 -40.55
C VAL A 759 53.13 -68.95 -40.02
N VAL A 760 51.95 -68.38 -39.79
CA VAL A 760 50.75 -69.14 -39.41
C VAL A 760 50.31 -70.00 -40.60
N THR A 761 50.33 -71.32 -40.46
CA THR A 761 49.95 -72.28 -41.50
C THR A 761 48.54 -72.84 -41.32
N ASN A 762 48.05 -72.89 -40.09
CA ASN A 762 46.71 -73.40 -39.75
C ASN A 762 46.22 -72.79 -38.42
N GLY A 763 44.90 -72.66 -38.26
CA GLY A 763 44.28 -72.17 -37.03
C GLY A 763 43.06 -73.02 -36.68
N THR A 764 43.06 -73.63 -35.50
CA THR A 764 41.93 -74.47 -35.04
C THR A 764 41.15 -73.78 -33.93
N LEU A 765 39.87 -73.51 -34.18
CA LEU A 765 38.91 -73.08 -33.16
C LEU A 765 38.63 -74.24 -32.18
N LYS A 766 38.84 -74.01 -30.88
CA LYS A 766 38.64 -74.99 -29.80
C LYS A 766 37.80 -74.39 -28.69
N VAL A 767 37.05 -75.24 -27.99
CA VAL A 767 36.38 -74.86 -26.74
C VAL A 767 37.23 -75.36 -25.59
N LYS A 768 37.57 -74.49 -24.64
CA LYS A 768 38.27 -74.90 -23.41
C LYS A 768 37.28 -75.68 -22.55
N LYS A 769 37.53 -76.98 -22.40
CA LYS A 769 36.71 -77.85 -21.56
C LYS A 769 37.02 -77.66 -20.09
#